data_AF-A0A498N8F1-F1
#
_entry.id   AF-A0A498N8F1-F1
#
_cell.length_a   1.000
_cell.length_b   1.000
_cell.length_c   1.000
_cell.angle_alpha   90.00
_cell.angle_beta   90.00
_cell.angle_gamma   90.00
#
_symmetry.space_group_name_H-M   'P 1'
#
loop_
_entity.id
_entity.type
_entity.pdbx_description
1 polymer ?
#
loop_
_entity_poly.entity_id
_entity_poly.type
_entity_poly.pdbx_seq_one_letter_code
_entity_poly.pdbx_strand_id
1 'polypeptide(L)'
;MHKAIFKDPIHGQIELHPLLVKMIDTPQFQRLRFIKQLGTKYLVYPGATHTRFEHSLGVAYLAGCLLKTLHENQPELNITKQDFLCVQIAALCHDMGHGPFSHLFDAMFIPEVQPDKHWEHEKASVDMFHCMKSKNGLDKEMEFYGLNLPEDITFIEELILKGQKDGKWAMKGRTEDKSFLYEIVANKVNGIDVDKWDYLVRDCYYLGIPCGFDQQRLLKSARVCNVNGRKHICFRDKVADNIYDMFHTRYTLHRQALQHKIGYIIDVKVKDALKEADKGMIPDSKISNAKDDMLEYTKLTDHIFDQILNLNPDPNESRGILENIVNRRLPKFVGEARLKENVLKVLDMGFGEVGNEPIDNVHFYSKNDLQTAFKMEKYQVSSLKPEKFHEFLLRVYYDPENQEYHGEVQQKAEECFHEWCRDEKNKFIDFGTDSGEEDDFEEEGEGNDEASSSKHEKASVLLFLDIVKNNEELKNELKEDDVIFIGELIKGVDTSPGKLWTAEGRTVEKSFLYEIVVNQWNGIDVRKWDYFARDCHYLGISNSFDHQRMLKSARVCEVKRRDEENGRNHICFRDKVADSVYDMFHTRYTLYLQAYQHKIVNIIEEKISEALSAAKDKSTKLSQAVESISVIKTRKDTKEVDETTRTNMLEKFTKLTDHIFEEILYSTDDELKDARTKLQDVVKRCLPKCVGETRISQNMLKDKLLLQNDWNEAVDKWNKLHPTVFLDKNDFSVDAIQLDYNQKGKNPIDNVYFYSKRNPSKAFPIKKYQVSSLLPGEFTEYVGRCEIELEFKGTKRVITGDCPSLDDCGITEVRSCNVIRGVWELCKGCKYTDPYVQLNQGECLTWGADNCTTPVLSIKHVTSFNIRLYKENNFEGPVCVTTVECPSVEKQFDIKEIRSCKVDSGVWKLYNDPDYSGEHYLLKEGEYRSLRAPAQSLECVPFKILLYENVNFEGPVFETTVDCRSLHGCGINEVRSCKVLSGVWEVYAGSDYAEPRWQLQANFSSRKNARQAKELACKGEFIAIKDLKMRVDIKGETIFRYLSKDIPEYPTPVEFHITEVAHVTKTSLEDIWESEGFMGLD
;
A
#
# COMPACT_ATOMS: atom_id res chain seq x y z
N MET A 1 6.76 0.65 16.30
CA MET A 1 6.67 0.97 14.86
C MET A 1 5.21 0.98 14.47
N HIS A 2 4.75 1.93 13.67
CA HIS A 2 3.35 1.97 13.20
C HIS A 2 3.19 1.10 11.95
N LYS A 3 1.99 0.54 11.74
CA LYS A 3 1.58 -0.04 10.46
C LYS A 3 1.37 1.07 9.44
N ALA A 4 1.51 0.76 8.15
CA ALA A 4 0.98 1.64 7.10
C ALA A 4 -0.52 1.37 6.92
N ILE A 5 -1.27 2.43 6.61
CA ILE A 5 -2.70 2.36 6.25
C ILE A 5 -2.81 2.80 4.79
N PHE A 6 -3.36 1.94 3.95
CA PHE A 6 -3.72 2.24 2.57
C PHE A 6 -5.24 2.43 2.49
N LYS A 7 -5.70 3.42 1.70
CA LYS A 7 -7.09 3.46 1.25
C LYS A 7 -7.21 2.63 -0.02
N ASP A 8 -8.25 1.80 -0.08
CA ASP A 8 -8.61 0.96 -1.23
C ASP A 8 -10.14 0.99 -1.40
N PRO A 9 -10.69 1.13 -2.62
CA PRO A 9 -12.13 1.28 -2.82
C PRO A 9 -12.95 0.02 -2.52
N ILE A 10 -12.33 -1.16 -2.50
CA ILE A 10 -12.99 -2.45 -2.30
C ILE A 10 -13.02 -2.83 -0.81
N HIS A 11 -11.91 -2.64 -0.11
CA HIS A 11 -11.70 -3.08 1.28
C HIS A 11 -11.67 -1.93 2.31
N GLY A 12 -11.67 -0.68 1.87
CA GLY A 12 -11.68 0.51 2.73
C GLY A 12 -10.29 0.86 3.26
N GLN A 13 -10.01 0.54 4.53
CA GLN A 13 -8.72 0.80 5.17
C GLN A 13 -7.91 -0.49 5.34
N ILE A 14 -6.90 -0.67 4.51
CA ILE A 14 -5.99 -1.81 4.54
C ILE A 14 -4.79 -1.48 5.46
N GLU A 15 -4.70 -2.17 6.60
CA GLU A 15 -3.52 -2.11 7.49
C GLU A 15 -2.48 -3.18 7.12
N LEU A 16 -1.26 -2.78 6.74
CA LEU A 16 -0.17 -3.72 6.43
C LEU A 16 1.00 -3.66 7.42
N HIS A 17 1.60 -4.83 7.65
CA HIS A 17 2.76 -4.99 8.53
C HIS A 17 4.01 -4.31 7.95
N PRO A 18 4.90 -3.68 8.75
CA PRO A 18 6.08 -2.97 8.24
C PRO A 18 7.01 -3.78 7.31
N LEU A 19 7.08 -5.10 7.45
CA LEU A 19 7.81 -5.97 6.50
C LEU A 19 7.17 -5.99 5.11
N LEU A 20 5.83 -6.02 5.02
CA LEU A 20 5.10 -5.95 3.75
C LEU A 20 5.30 -4.58 3.12
N VAL A 21 5.28 -3.50 3.91
CA VAL A 21 5.57 -2.13 3.44
C VAL A 21 6.99 -2.05 2.85
N LYS A 22 8.00 -2.64 3.49
CA LYS A 22 9.36 -2.74 2.95
C LYS A 22 9.49 -3.56 1.66
N MET A 23 8.53 -4.43 1.34
CA MET A 23 8.45 -5.15 0.05
C MET A 23 7.70 -4.32 -1.00
N ILE A 24 6.60 -3.67 -0.60
CA ILE A 24 5.83 -2.75 -1.44
C ILE A 24 6.73 -1.62 -1.94
N ASP A 25 7.57 -1.06 -1.08
CA ASP A 25 8.42 0.11 -1.35
C ASP A 25 9.71 -0.25 -2.12
N THR A 26 9.62 -1.25 -3.01
CA THR A 26 10.70 -1.70 -3.90
C THR A 26 10.35 -1.46 -5.37
N PRO A 27 11.33 -1.23 -6.27
CA PRO A 27 11.07 -1.10 -7.70
C PRO A 27 10.35 -2.32 -8.29
N GLN A 28 10.67 -3.52 -7.80
CA GLN A 28 10.08 -4.79 -8.27
C GLN A 28 8.57 -4.87 -8.00
N PHE A 29 8.08 -4.29 -6.89
CA PHE A 29 6.65 -4.28 -6.57
C PHE A 29 5.93 -3.05 -7.12
N GLN A 30 6.53 -1.85 -7.04
CA GLN A 30 5.92 -0.64 -7.61
C GLN A 30 5.73 -0.72 -9.14
N ARG A 31 6.53 -1.55 -9.84
CA ARG A 31 6.31 -1.97 -11.25
C ARG A 31 4.85 -2.31 -11.55
N LEU A 32 4.15 -2.97 -10.63
CA LEU A 32 2.79 -3.44 -10.84
C LEU A 32 1.76 -2.32 -11.05
N ARG A 33 2.12 -1.05 -10.76
CA ARG A 33 1.32 0.14 -11.11
C ARG A 33 1.25 0.42 -12.61
N PHE A 34 2.19 -0.12 -13.37
CA PHE A 34 2.33 0.10 -14.81
C PHE A 34 1.92 -1.14 -15.60
N ILE A 35 1.10 -2.02 -14.98
CA ILE A 35 0.55 -3.24 -15.58
C ILE A 35 -0.92 -3.36 -15.21
N LYS A 36 -1.81 -3.14 -16.19
CA LYS A 36 -3.27 -3.22 -15.97
C LYS A 36 -3.71 -4.64 -15.66
N GLN A 37 -4.57 -4.79 -14.65
CA GLN A 37 -5.12 -6.08 -14.20
C GLN A 37 -5.73 -6.86 -15.37
N LEU A 38 -6.51 -6.14 -16.19
CA LEU A 38 -7.24 -6.66 -17.34
C LEU A 38 -6.53 -6.43 -18.69
N GLY A 39 -5.24 -6.06 -18.69
CA GLY A 39 -4.49 -5.82 -19.92
C GLY A 39 -5.17 -4.78 -20.82
N THR A 40 -5.51 -5.16 -22.05
CA THR A 40 -6.05 -4.21 -23.06
C THR A 40 -7.52 -3.80 -22.84
N LYS A 41 -8.28 -4.39 -21.90
CA LYS A 41 -9.74 -4.15 -21.81
C LYS A 41 -10.13 -2.71 -21.49
N TYR A 42 -9.21 -1.86 -21.00
CA TYR A 42 -9.44 -0.42 -20.86
C TYR A 42 -9.79 0.28 -22.20
N LEU A 43 -9.37 -0.29 -23.35
CA LEU A 43 -9.72 0.17 -24.69
C LEU A 43 -11.15 -0.25 -25.13
N VAL A 44 -11.96 -0.78 -24.21
CA VAL A 44 -13.33 -1.27 -24.41
C VAL A 44 -14.23 -0.87 -23.23
N TYR A 45 -13.69 -0.90 -22.01
CA TYR A 45 -14.36 -0.50 -20.78
C TYR A 45 -13.50 0.60 -20.12
N PRO A 46 -13.82 1.90 -20.29
CA PRO A 46 -12.99 2.99 -19.78
C PRO A 46 -12.74 2.95 -18.25
N GLY A 47 -13.64 2.31 -17.49
CA GLY A 47 -13.45 2.07 -16.06
C GLY A 47 -12.35 1.06 -15.71
N ALA A 48 -11.96 0.15 -16.62
CA ALA A 48 -11.00 -0.95 -16.38
C ALA A 48 -9.52 -0.49 -16.36
N THR A 49 -9.24 0.59 -15.62
CA THR A 49 -7.93 1.25 -15.52
C THR A 49 -7.02 0.65 -14.46
N HIS A 50 -7.57 -0.15 -13.55
CA HIS A 50 -6.90 -0.71 -12.37
C HIS A 50 -5.75 -1.67 -12.69
N THR A 51 -4.84 -1.79 -11.73
CA THR A 51 -3.51 -2.37 -11.90
C THR A 51 -3.28 -3.55 -10.96
N ARG A 52 -2.28 -4.38 -11.30
CA ARG A 52 -1.85 -5.53 -10.50
C ARG A 52 -1.37 -5.12 -9.09
N PHE A 53 -1.03 -3.85 -8.87
CA PHE A 53 -0.56 -3.32 -7.59
C PHE A 53 -1.65 -3.35 -6.50
N GLU A 54 -2.78 -2.66 -6.71
CA GLU A 54 -3.86 -2.58 -5.72
C GLU A 54 -4.57 -3.92 -5.53
N HIS A 55 -4.65 -4.75 -6.58
CA HIS A 55 -5.07 -6.14 -6.48
C HIS A 55 -4.16 -6.92 -5.50
N SER A 56 -2.84 -6.89 -5.70
CA SER A 56 -1.87 -7.55 -4.81
C SER A 56 -1.95 -7.06 -3.35
N LEU A 57 -2.27 -5.78 -3.11
CA LEU A 57 -2.53 -5.27 -1.75
C LEU A 57 -3.82 -5.86 -1.16
N GLY A 58 -4.88 -5.95 -1.95
CA GLY A 58 -6.17 -6.54 -1.55
C GLY A 58 -6.07 -8.03 -1.23
N VAL A 59 -5.37 -8.81 -2.07
CA VAL A 59 -5.10 -10.24 -1.82
C VAL A 59 -4.28 -10.44 -0.53
N ALA A 60 -3.25 -9.62 -0.30
CA ALA A 60 -2.47 -9.63 0.95
C ALA A 60 -3.29 -9.26 2.20
N TYR A 61 -4.28 -8.37 2.05
CA TYR A 61 -5.22 -8.01 3.11
C TYR A 61 -6.22 -9.15 3.42
N LEU A 62 -6.84 -9.72 2.38
CA LEU A 62 -7.78 -10.83 2.52
C LEU A 62 -7.14 -12.09 3.10
N ALA A 63 -5.91 -12.42 2.66
CA ALA A 63 -5.12 -13.50 3.25
C ALA A 63 -4.93 -13.31 4.77
N GLY A 64 -4.58 -12.09 5.20
CA GLY A 64 -4.46 -11.72 6.61
C GLY A 64 -5.79 -11.81 7.37
N CYS A 65 -6.90 -11.41 6.75
CA CYS A 65 -8.23 -11.47 7.35
C CYS A 65 -8.76 -12.91 7.50
N LEU A 66 -8.50 -13.77 6.52
CA LEU A 66 -8.84 -15.19 6.59
C LEU A 66 -8.00 -15.91 7.66
N LEU A 67 -6.67 -15.69 7.69
CA LEU A 67 -5.80 -16.21 8.75
C LEU A 67 -6.22 -15.74 10.14
N LYS A 68 -6.59 -14.47 10.29
CA LYS A 68 -7.11 -13.92 11.55
C LYS A 68 -8.38 -14.65 11.98
N THR A 69 -9.32 -14.81 11.06
CA THR A 69 -10.58 -15.53 11.30
C THR A 69 -10.35 -16.99 11.72
N LEU A 70 -9.44 -17.71 11.05
CA LEU A 70 -9.09 -19.08 11.41
C LEU A 70 -8.34 -19.17 12.76
N HIS A 71 -7.44 -18.24 13.05
CA HIS A 71 -6.69 -18.19 14.33
C HIS A 71 -7.62 -17.88 15.51
N GLU A 72 -8.54 -16.92 15.36
CA GLU A 72 -9.49 -16.52 16.41
C GLU A 72 -10.58 -17.59 16.62
N ASN A 73 -11.06 -18.25 15.55
CA ASN A 73 -12.06 -19.33 15.65
C ASN A 73 -11.47 -20.68 16.09
N GLN A 74 -10.15 -20.89 15.90
CA GLN A 74 -9.46 -22.16 16.17
C GLN A 74 -8.00 -21.98 16.64
N PRO A 75 -7.78 -21.59 17.91
CA PRO A 75 -6.44 -21.54 18.49
C PRO A 75 -5.68 -22.88 18.41
N GLU A 76 -6.39 -24.03 18.34
CA GLU A 76 -5.79 -25.36 18.19
C GLU A 76 -5.00 -25.57 16.89
N LEU A 77 -5.17 -24.69 15.89
CA LEU A 77 -4.37 -24.69 14.67
C LEU A 77 -2.94 -24.15 14.86
N ASN A 78 -2.66 -23.55 16.03
CA ASN A 78 -1.37 -22.96 16.40
C ASN A 78 -0.79 -22.03 15.31
N ILE A 79 -1.65 -21.27 14.62
CA ILE A 79 -1.23 -20.35 13.53
C ILE A 79 -0.30 -19.29 14.14
N THR A 80 0.96 -19.29 13.72
CA THR A 80 2.02 -18.46 14.30
C THR A 80 2.10 -17.10 13.60
N LYS A 81 2.73 -16.10 14.23
CA LYS A 81 3.03 -14.81 13.58
C LYS A 81 3.88 -14.98 12.31
N GLN A 82 4.74 -15.99 12.30
CA GLN A 82 5.54 -16.41 11.17
C GLN A 82 4.65 -16.93 10.02
N ASP A 83 3.68 -17.82 10.31
CA ASP A 83 2.67 -18.26 9.33
C ASP A 83 1.87 -17.09 8.75
N PHE A 84 1.44 -16.14 9.59
CA PHE A 84 0.78 -14.91 9.14
C PHE A 84 1.63 -14.13 8.14
N LEU A 85 2.90 -13.85 8.48
CA LEU A 85 3.79 -13.09 7.60
C LEU A 85 4.10 -13.85 6.30
N CYS A 86 4.42 -15.14 6.35
CA CYS A 86 4.69 -15.93 5.14
C CYS A 86 3.51 -15.96 4.17
N VAL A 87 2.29 -16.20 4.68
CA VAL A 87 1.09 -16.25 3.83
C VAL A 87 0.74 -14.86 3.29
N GLN A 88 0.89 -13.79 4.08
CA GLN A 88 0.69 -12.42 3.56
C GLN A 88 1.78 -11.98 2.56
N ILE A 89 3.03 -12.44 2.71
CA ILE A 89 4.10 -12.19 1.73
C ILE A 89 3.83 -12.96 0.44
N ALA A 90 3.40 -14.23 0.52
CA ALA A 90 3.02 -14.99 -0.67
C ALA A 90 1.81 -14.35 -1.39
N ALA A 91 0.77 -13.95 -0.63
CA ALA A 91 -0.39 -13.24 -1.15
C ALA A 91 -0.04 -11.89 -1.78
N LEU A 92 0.91 -11.14 -1.22
CA LEU A 92 1.42 -9.90 -1.82
C LEU A 92 2.21 -10.18 -3.11
N CYS A 93 3.06 -11.21 -3.12
CA CYS A 93 4.04 -11.43 -4.18
C CYS A 93 3.55 -12.34 -5.33
N HIS A 94 2.38 -12.98 -5.21
CA HIS A 94 1.91 -13.99 -6.17
C HIS A 94 1.84 -13.52 -7.62
N ASP A 95 1.64 -12.21 -7.83
CA ASP A 95 1.35 -11.58 -9.12
C ASP A 95 2.54 -10.79 -9.71
N MET A 96 3.67 -10.74 -9.01
CA MET A 96 4.86 -9.95 -9.41
C MET A 96 5.43 -10.31 -10.79
N GLY A 97 5.14 -11.52 -11.27
CA GLY A 97 5.62 -12.11 -12.51
C GLY A 97 4.83 -11.78 -13.78
N HIS A 98 3.68 -11.09 -13.67
CA HIS A 98 2.92 -10.69 -14.85
C HIS A 98 3.74 -9.78 -15.79
N GLY A 99 3.53 -9.95 -17.10
CA GLY A 99 4.14 -9.11 -18.13
C GLY A 99 3.22 -7.97 -18.58
N PRO A 100 3.65 -7.16 -19.57
CA PRO A 100 2.82 -6.15 -20.21
C PRO A 100 1.47 -6.71 -20.67
N PHE A 101 0.40 -6.02 -20.33
CA PHE A 101 -1.00 -6.41 -20.57
C PHE A 101 -1.43 -7.72 -19.89
N SER A 102 -0.82 -8.05 -18.73
CA SER A 102 -1.12 -9.21 -17.89
C SER A 102 -1.14 -10.53 -18.65
N HIS A 103 -2.32 -11.12 -18.89
CA HIS A 103 -2.46 -12.44 -19.53
C HIS A 103 -2.17 -12.46 -21.04
N LEU A 104 -2.11 -11.31 -21.70
CA LEU A 104 -1.68 -11.23 -23.10
C LEU A 104 -0.21 -11.71 -23.22
N PHE A 105 0.63 -11.39 -22.24
CA PHE A 105 2.06 -11.69 -22.32
C PHE A 105 2.36 -13.19 -22.28
N ASP A 106 1.82 -13.91 -21.29
CA ASP A 106 2.10 -15.32 -21.05
C ASP A 106 1.18 -16.27 -21.82
N ALA A 107 -0.10 -15.91 -22.02
CA ALA A 107 -1.05 -16.78 -22.74
C ALA A 107 -1.05 -16.57 -24.27
N MET A 108 -0.57 -15.43 -24.79
CA MET A 108 -0.62 -15.13 -26.23
C MET A 108 0.73 -14.75 -26.86
N PHE A 109 1.52 -13.85 -26.25
CA PHE A 109 2.77 -13.38 -26.85
C PHE A 109 3.91 -14.39 -26.73
N ILE A 110 4.31 -14.78 -25.52
CA ILE A 110 5.43 -15.72 -25.30
C ILE A 110 5.24 -17.07 -26.02
N PRO A 111 4.06 -17.72 -26.03
CA PRO A 111 3.84 -18.97 -26.76
C PRO A 111 3.94 -18.84 -28.29
N GLU A 112 3.78 -17.63 -28.84
CA GLU A 112 3.86 -17.35 -30.29
C GLU A 112 5.31 -17.05 -30.73
N VAL A 113 6.14 -16.47 -29.85
CA VAL A 113 7.54 -16.11 -30.16
C VAL A 113 8.59 -17.09 -29.62
N GLN A 114 8.27 -17.87 -28.58
CA GLN A 114 9.14 -18.88 -27.96
C GLN A 114 8.37 -20.18 -27.63
N PRO A 115 7.74 -20.87 -28.61
CA PRO A 115 6.86 -22.02 -28.37
C PRO A 115 7.51 -23.20 -27.64
N ASP A 116 8.84 -23.36 -27.73
CA ASP A 116 9.59 -24.43 -27.04
C ASP A 116 9.96 -24.09 -25.58
N LYS A 117 9.74 -22.85 -25.13
CA LYS A 117 9.98 -22.40 -23.74
C LYS A 117 8.65 -22.25 -22.99
N HIS A 118 8.35 -23.19 -22.10
CA HIS A 118 7.23 -23.03 -21.16
C HIS A 118 7.46 -21.82 -20.22
N TRP A 119 6.42 -21.03 -19.99
CA TRP A 119 6.45 -19.82 -19.17
C TRP A 119 5.11 -19.62 -18.46
N GLU A 120 5.18 -19.30 -17.17
CA GLU A 120 4.03 -19.08 -16.29
C GLU A 120 4.33 -17.87 -15.39
N HIS A 121 3.35 -16.98 -15.20
CA HIS A 121 3.52 -15.82 -14.33
C HIS A 121 3.80 -16.23 -12.88
N GLU A 122 3.26 -17.34 -12.36
CA GLU A 122 3.57 -17.79 -10.99
C GLU A 122 5.05 -18.16 -10.81
N LYS A 123 5.71 -18.69 -11.85
CA LYS A 123 7.16 -18.98 -11.82
C LYS A 123 7.96 -17.69 -11.82
N ALA A 124 7.56 -16.74 -12.65
CA ALA A 124 8.16 -15.42 -12.74
C ALA A 124 7.99 -14.61 -11.45
N SER A 125 6.87 -14.77 -10.74
CA SER A 125 6.62 -14.14 -9.43
C SER A 125 7.61 -14.63 -8.37
N VAL A 126 7.95 -15.93 -8.37
CA VAL A 126 8.99 -16.49 -7.49
C VAL A 126 10.37 -15.92 -7.83
N ASP A 127 10.74 -15.85 -9.12
CA ASP A 127 12.04 -15.30 -9.52
C ASP A 127 12.15 -13.78 -9.25
N MET A 128 11.05 -13.05 -9.45
CA MET A 128 10.96 -11.63 -9.12
C MET A 128 11.01 -11.40 -7.59
N PHE A 129 10.39 -12.26 -6.79
CA PHE A 129 10.52 -12.25 -5.33
C PHE A 129 11.97 -12.47 -4.88
N HIS A 130 12.69 -13.44 -5.47
CA HIS A 130 14.13 -13.62 -5.19
C HIS A 130 14.96 -12.41 -5.63
N CYS A 131 14.65 -11.80 -6.78
CA CYS A 131 15.28 -10.57 -7.26
C CYS A 131 15.07 -9.41 -6.26
N MET A 132 13.81 -9.13 -5.90
CA MET A 132 13.42 -8.11 -4.91
C MET A 132 14.15 -8.30 -3.58
N LYS A 133 14.16 -9.53 -3.05
CA LYS A 133 14.79 -9.88 -1.78
C LYS A 133 16.30 -9.62 -1.80
N SER A 134 16.97 -10.06 -2.87
CA SER A 134 18.41 -9.90 -3.07
C SER A 134 18.82 -8.43 -3.27
N LYS A 135 18.15 -7.70 -4.16
CA LYS A 135 18.52 -6.33 -4.56
C LYS A 135 18.22 -5.29 -3.49
N ASN A 136 17.19 -5.51 -2.66
CA ASN A 136 16.80 -4.59 -1.59
C ASN A 136 17.24 -5.06 -0.19
N GLY A 137 18.00 -6.17 -0.09
CA GLY A 137 18.61 -6.65 1.16
C GLY A 137 17.61 -7.18 2.21
N LEU A 138 16.43 -7.63 1.77
CA LEU A 138 15.28 -7.89 2.64
C LEU A 138 15.45 -9.09 3.58
N ASP A 139 16.40 -10.00 3.33
CA ASP A 139 16.66 -11.16 4.20
C ASP A 139 16.84 -10.75 5.67
N LYS A 140 17.63 -9.70 5.92
CA LYS A 140 17.88 -9.18 7.29
C LYS A 140 16.64 -8.57 7.94
N GLU A 141 15.72 -8.05 7.14
CA GLU A 141 14.43 -7.53 7.62
C GLU A 141 13.48 -8.69 7.94
N MET A 142 13.43 -9.72 7.08
CA MET A 142 12.66 -10.95 7.33
C MET A 142 13.12 -11.63 8.63
N GLU A 143 14.43 -11.80 8.81
CA GLU A 143 15.03 -12.30 10.06
C GLU A 143 14.69 -11.42 11.27
N PHE A 144 14.80 -10.08 11.14
CA PHE A 144 14.48 -9.13 12.20
C PHE A 144 13.01 -9.19 12.65
N TYR A 145 12.07 -9.41 11.73
CA TYR A 145 10.65 -9.63 12.05
C TYR A 145 10.31 -11.08 12.43
N GLY A 146 11.29 -11.98 12.51
CA GLY A 146 11.16 -13.32 13.08
C GLY A 146 10.81 -14.44 12.10
N LEU A 147 11.20 -14.31 10.82
CA LEU A 147 11.12 -15.41 9.86
C LEU A 147 12.36 -16.32 9.95
N ASN A 148 12.18 -17.62 9.78
CA ASN A 148 13.22 -18.65 9.76
C ASN A 148 13.66 -18.93 8.33
N LEU A 149 14.84 -18.44 7.93
CA LEU A 149 15.39 -18.65 6.58
C LEU A 149 16.29 -19.89 6.55
N PRO A 150 16.23 -20.75 5.52
CA PRO A 150 15.48 -20.62 4.26
C PRO A 150 14.06 -21.23 4.28
N GLU A 151 13.64 -21.85 5.38
CA GLU A 151 12.36 -22.61 5.48
C GLU A 151 11.14 -21.77 5.06
N ASP A 152 11.05 -20.52 5.55
CA ASP A 152 9.96 -19.60 5.21
C ASP A 152 9.99 -19.12 3.76
N ILE A 153 11.17 -19.03 3.14
CA ILE A 153 11.31 -18.72 1.71
C ILE A 153 10.75 -19.90 0.90
N THR A 154 11.12 -21.14 1.24
CA THR A 154 10.54 -22.33 0.61
C THR A 154 9.02 -22.40 0.81
N PHE A 155 8.50 -21.98 1.97
CA PHE A 155 7.05 -21.91 2.18
C PHE A 155 6.37 -20.87 1.27
N ILE A 156 6.93 -19.65 1.17
CA ILE A 156 6.43 -18.59 0.28
C ILE A 156 6.45 -19.03 -1.20
N GLU A 157 7.55 -19.65 -1.66
CA GLU A 157 7.65 -20.23 -3.01
C GLU A 157 6.55 -21.28 -3.28
N GLU A 158 6.28 -22.14 -2.30
CA GLU A 158 5.30 -23.22 -2.43
C GLU A 158 3.86 -22.69 -2.44
N LEU A 159 3.56 -21.62 -1.70
CA LEU A 159 2.25 -20.95 -1.71
C LEU A 159 1.93 -20.25 -3.04
N ILE A 160 2.94 -19.73 -3.73
CA ILE A 160 2.78 -19.07 -5.05
C ILE A 160 2.74 -20.12 -6.17
N LEU A 161 3.81 -20.89 -6.33
CA LEU A 161 4.06 -21.67 -7.55
C LEU A 161 3.46 -23.08 -7.51
N LYS A 162 3.55 -23.78 -6.37
CA LYS A 162 3.29 -25.23 -6.32
C LYS A 162 1.86 -25.55 -5.87
N GLY A 163 1.43 -24.97 -4.75
CA GLY A 163 0.29 -25.44 -3.98
C GLY A 163 0.42 -26.91 -3.57
N GLN A 164 -0.63 -27.47 -2.97
CA GLN A 164 -0.74 -28.90 -2.68
C GLN A 164 -2.09 -29.40 -3.18
N LYS A 165 -2.10 -30.35 -4.11
CA LYS A 165 -3.31 -31.09 -4.51
C LYS A 165 -3.60 -32.24 -3.53
N ASP A 166 -4.80 -32.80 -3.60
CA ASP A 166 -5.12 -34.06 -2.90
C ASP A 166 -4.21 -35.21 -3.36
N GLY A 167 -3.84 -36.07 -2.42
CA GLY A 167 -2.82 -37.11 -2.61
C GLY A 167 -1.72 -37.04 -1.56
N LYS A 168 -0.52 -37.55 -1.86
CA LYS A 168 0.61 -37.59 -0.92
C LYS A 168 1.15 -36.17 -0.64
N TRP A 169 1.50 -35.90 0.63
CA TRP A 169 2.18 -34.66 1.02
C TRP A 169 3.53 -34.53 0.28
N ALA A 170 3.74 -33.38 -0.36
CA ALA A 170 4.92 -33.09 -1.17
C ALA A 170 5.64 -31.78 -0.79
N MET A 171 5.00 -30.92 0.00
CA MET A 171 5.53 -29.63 0.42
C MET A 171 6.62 -29.76 1.49
N LYS A 172 7.50 -28.75 1.58
CA LYS A 172 8.65 -28.71 2.47
C LYS A 172 8.68 -27.52 3.42
N GLY A 173 8.06 -26.39 3.05
CA GLY A 173 8.09 -25.17 3.85
C GLY A 173 7.24 -25.24 5.13
N ARG A 174 6.27 -26.15 5.17
CA ARG A 174 5.49 -26.53 6.37
C ARG A 174 5.16 -28.02 6.36
N THR A 175 4.75 -28.53 7.51
CA THR A 175 4.27 -29.90 7.74
C THR A 175 2.78 -30.08 7.40
N GLU A 176 2.34 -31.32 7.22
CA GLU A 176 0.96 -31.64 6.80
C GLU A 176 -0.11 -31.21 7.82
N ASP A 177 0.22 -30.98 9.08
CA ASP A 177 -0.73 -30.39 10.06
C ASP A 177 -1.02 -28.89 9.80
N LYS A 178 -0.31 -28.26 8.86
CA LYS A 178 -0.51 -26.90 8.36
C LYS A 178 -1.05 -26.86 6.91
N SER A 179 -1.50 -28.00 6.39
CA SER A 179 -2.03 -28.19 5.02
C SER A 179 -2.97 -27.07 4.55
N PHE A 180 -3.97 -26.71 5.36
CA PHE A 180 -4.92 -25.63 5.12
C PHE A 180 -4.30 -24.26 4.76
N LEU A 181 -3.04 -23.97 5.09
CA LEU A 181 -2.39 -22.71 4.69
C LEU A 181 -2.14 -22.64 3.17
N TYR A 182 -1.95 -23.79 2.51
CA TYR A 182 -1.74 -23.90 1.06
C TYR A 182 -3.04 -23.73 0.24
N GLU A 183 -4.17 -23.56 0.92
CA GLU A 183 -5.49 -23.32 0.30
C GLU A 183 -5.89 -21.83 0.33
N ILE A 184 -5.03 -20.94 0.86
CA ILE A 184 -5.34 -19.51 1.04
C ILE A 184 -4.99 -18.67 -0.20
N VAL A 185 -3.79 -18.85 -0.77
CA VAL A 185 -3.24 -17.96 -1.81
C VAL A 185 -3.55 -18.46 -3.22
N ALA A 186 -3.17 -19.71 -3.53
CA ALA A 186 -3.42 -20.34 -4.82
C ALA A 186 -3.94 -21.76 -4.59
N ASN A 187 -5.26 -21.92 -4.47
CA ASN A 187 -5.88 -23.18 -4.04
C ASN A 187 -5.94 -24.19 -5.18
N LYS A 188 -4.90 -25.03 -5.29
CA LYS A 188 -4.83 -26.07 -6.34
C LYS A 188 -5.72 -27.31 -6.05
N VAL A 189 -6.55 -27.33 -4.99
CA VAL A 189 -7.52 -28.41 -4.67
C VAL A 189 -8.89 -28.16 -5.32
N ASN A 190 -9.44 -26.95 -5.14
CA ASN A 190 -10.76 -26.58 -5.64
C ASN A 190 -10.86 -25.15 -6.21
N GLY A 191 -9.77 -24.39 -6.24
CA GLY A 191 -9.74 -23.05 -6.81
C GLY A 191 -10.50 -22.00 -6.00
N ILE A 192 -10.79 -22.22 -4.70
CA ILE A 192 -11.32 -21.20 -3.80
C ILE A 192 -10.18 -20.62 -2.97
N ASP A 193 -9.70 -19.43 -3.33
CA ASP A 193 -8.59 -18.71 -2.70
C ASP A 193 -8.86 -17.20 -2.67
N VAL A 194 -8.02 -16.46 -1.94
CA VAL A 194 -8.21 -15.02 -1.72
C VAL A 194 -7.83 -14.14 -2.92
N ASP A 195 -7.10 -14.69 -3.90
CA ASP A 195 -6.89 -14.11 -5.24
C ASP A 195 -8.26 -13.81 -5.88
N LYS A 196 -9.08 -14.86 -6.06
CA LYS A 196 -10.42 -14.75 -6.65
C LYS A 196 -11.34 -13.88 -5.80
N TRP A 197 -11.17 -13.85 -4.49
CA TRP A 197 -12.01 -13.01 -3.64
C TRP A 197 -11.75 -11.52 -3.85
N ASP A 198 -10.52 -11.11 -4.17
CA ASP A 198 -10.23 -9.73 -4.55
C ASP A 198 -10.69 -9.44 -5.99
N TYR A 199 -10.20 -10.18 -7.00
CA TYR A 199 -10.47 -9.77 -8.39
C TYR A 199 -11.95 -9.89 -8.77
N LEU A 200 -12.71 -10.87 -8.26
CA LEU A 200 -14.13 -10.97 -8.58
C LEU A 200 -14.95 -9.78 -8.06
N VAL A 201 -14.50 -9.11 -7.00
CA VAL A 201 -15.15 -7.89 -6.49
C VAL A 201 -14.55 -6.64 -7.16
N ARG A 202 -13.22 -6.61 -7.34
CA ARG A 202 -12.49 -5.49 -7.94
C ARG A 202 -12.81 -5.32 -9.43
N ASP A 203 -12.73 -6.37 -10.22
CA ASP A 203 -13.03 -6.31 -11.65
C ASP A 203 -14.50 -5.93 -11.87
N CYS A 204 -15.43 -6.53 -11.13
CA CYS A 204 -16.84 -6.12 -11.13
C CYS A 204 -17.02 -4.61 -10.84
N TYR A 205 -16.31 -4.09 -9.83
CA TYR A 205 -16.36 -2.68 -9.45
C TYR A 205 -15.87 -1.75 -10.58
N TYR A 206 -14.68 -2.00 -11.11
CA TYR A 206 -14.08 -1.16 -12.17
C TYR A 206 -14.75 -1.36 -13.55
N LEU A 207 -15.41 -2.49 -13.81
CA LEU A 207 -16.20 -2.74 -15.02
C LEU A 207 -17.67 -2.29 -14.91
N GLY A 208 -18.14 -1.85 -13.74
CA GLY A 208 -19.57 -1.55 -13.49
C GLY A 208 -20.50 -2.77 -13.51
N ILE A 209 -19.95 -3.99 -13.48
CA ILE A 209 -20.72 -5.25 -13.54
C ILE A 209 -21.11 -5.67 -12.11
N PRO A 210 -22.40 -5.91 -11.81
CA PRO A 210 -22.82 -6.36 -10.48
C PRO A 210 -22.14 -7.66 -10.02
N CYS A 211 -21.41 -7.60 -8.90
CA CYS A 211 -20.82 -8.79 -8.27
C CYS A 211 -21.90 -9.56 -7.49
N GLY A 212 -22.09 -10.85 -7.80
CA GLY A 212 -23.00 -11.72 -7.03
C GLY A 212 -22.39 -12.26 -5.73
N PHE A 213 -21.08 -12.13 -5.56
CA PHE A 213 -20.30 -12.83 -4.54
C PHE A 213 -20.07 -12.02 -3.26
N ASP A 214 -20.52 -12.54 -2.11
CA ASP A 214 -20.21 -11.97 -0.81
C ASP A 214 -18.96 -12.65 -0.20
N GLN A 215 -17.79 -12.04 -0.47
CA GLN A 215 -16.51 -12.44 0.14
C GLN A 215 -16.52 -12.40 1.67
N GLN A 216 -17.24 -11.47 2.29
CA GLN A 216 -17.27 -11.29 3.75
C GLN A 216 -18.09 -12.39 4.43
N ARG A 217 -19.18 -12.85 3.80
CA ARG A 217 -19.96 -14.02 4.22
C ARG A 217 -19.20 -15.32 4.05
N LEU A 218 -18.42 -15.49 2.97
CA LEU A 218 -17.61 -16.70 2.79
C LEU A 218 -16.47 -16.75 3.82
N LEU A 219 -15.71 -15.66 3.97
CA LEU A 219 -14.63 -15.52 4.95
C LEU A 219 -15.09 -15.82 6.38
N LYS A 220 -16.20 -15.23 6.83
CA LYS A 220 -16.79 -15.48 8.18
C LYS A 220 -17.39 -16.88 8.37
N SER A 221 -17.42 -17.70 7.32
CA SER A 221 -17.88 -19.09 7.36
C SER A 221 -16.76 -20.12 7.28
N ALA A 222 -15.51 -19.70 7.08
CA ALA A 222 -14.37 -20.59 6.94
C ALA A 222 -13.97 -21.22 8.28
N ARG A 223 -13.72 -22.53 8.28
CA ARG A 223 -13.24 -23.31 9.43
C ARG A 223 -12.38 -24.46 8.94
N VAL A 224 -11.28 -24.77 9.62
CA VAL A 224 -10.41 -25.90 9.29
C VAL A 224 -10.93 -27.18 9.97
N CYS A 225 -11.24 -28.19 9.17
CA CYS A 225 -11.68 -29.51 9.62
C CYS A 225 -10.70 -30.60 9.16
N ASN A 226 -10.81 -31.81 9.71
CA ASN A 226 -9.99 -32.95 9.29
C ASN A 226 -10.73 -33.77 8.21
N VAL A 227 -10.13 -33.92 7.04
CA VAL A 227 -10.61 -34.77 5.94
C VAL A 227 -9.53 -35.82 5.66
N ASN A 228 -9.87 -37.09 5.77
CA ASN A 228 -8.98 -38.23 5.45
C ASN A 228 -7.59 -38.21 6.14
N GLY A 229 -7.43 -37.48 7.25
CA GLY A 229 -6.17 -37.31 7.98
C GLY A 229 -5.47 -35.96 7.76
N ARG A 230 -5.88 -35.19 6.75
CA ARG A 230 -5.34 -33.85 6.40
C ARG A 230 -6.26 -32.74 6.92
N LYS A 231 -5.73 -31.54 7.17
CA LYS A 231 -6.52 -30.36 7.56
C LYS A 231 -6.85 -29.51 6.33
N HIS A 232 -8.14 -29.29 6.08
CA HIS A 232 -8.62 -28.50 4.94
C HIS A 232 -9.52 -27.35 5.41
N ILE A 233 -9.48 -26.22 4.69
CA ILE A 233 -10.47 -25.14 4.81
C ILE A 233 -11.81 -25.67 4.32
N CYS A 234 -12.78 -25.68 5.23
CA CYS A 234 -14.16 -26.07 5.00
C CYS A 234 -15.06 -24.86 5.21
N PHE A 235 -16.13 -24.78 4.44
CA PHE A 235 -17.12 -23.70 4.55
C PHE A 235 -18.40 -24.21 5.20
N ARG A 236 -19.22 -23.29 5.71
CA ARG A 236 -20.46 -23.69 6.40
C ARG A 236 -21.57 -24.01 5.40
N ASP A 237 -22.23 -25.15 5.57
CA ASP A 237 -23.43 -25.62 4.83
C ASP A 237 -24.22 -24.53 4.06
N LYS A 238 -24.78 -23.56 4.79
CA LYS A 238 -25.61 -22.44 4.29
C LYS A 238 -24.89 -21.35 3.47
N VAL A 239 -23.71 -21.62 2.92
CA VAL A 239 -22.98 -20.73 1.99
C VAL A 239 -22.68 -21.38 0.64
N ALA A 240 -23.14 -22.62 0.39
CA ALA A 240 -22.97 -23.28 -0.90
C ALA A 240 -23.45 -22.41 -2.08
N ASP A 241 -24.60 -21.74 -1.94
CA ASP A 241 -25.12 -20.80 -2.96
C ASP A 241 -24.09 -19.69 -3.27
N ASN A 242 -23.52 -19.05 -2.24
CA ASN A 242 -22.52 -17.99 -2.37
C ASN A 242 -21.20 -18.48 -3.01
N ILE A 243 -20.92 -19.79 -2.97
CA ILE A 243 -19.79 -20.40 -3.69
C ILE A 243 -20.16 -20.60 -5.18
N TYR A 244 -21.39 -21.00 -5.50
CA TYR A 244 -21.87 -20.97 -6.89
C TYR A 244 -21.92 -19.53 -7.43
N ASP A 245 -22.35 -18.55 -6.64
CA ASP A 245 -22.37 -17.13 -7.02
C ASP A 245 -20.96 -16.60 -7.31
N MET A 246 -19.94 -17.07 -6.59
CA MET A 246 -18.52 -16.79 -6.88
C MET A 246 -18.13 -17.27 -8.29
N PHE A 247 -18.37 -18.55 -8.60
CA PHE A 247 -18.00 -19.14 -9.89
C PHE A 247 -18.91 -18.67 -11.05
N HIS A 248 -20.17 -18.32 -10.76
CA HIS A 248 -21.07 -17.68 -11.71
C HIS A 248 -20.64 -16.25 -12.03
N THR A 249 -20.24 -15.46 -11.02
CA THR A 249 -19.65 -14.12 -11.21
C THR A 249 -18.39 -14.22 -12.06
N ARG A 250 -17.52 -15.22 -11.81
CA ARG A 250 -16.36 -15.51 -12.67
C ARG A 250 -16.77 -15.76 -14.13
N TYR A 251 -17.73 -16.65 -14.36
CA TYR A 251 -18.23 -16.93 -15.72
C TYR A 251 -18.78 -15.66 -16.40
N THR A 252 -19.55 -14.85 -15.68
CA THR A 252 -20.13 -13.58 -16.18
C THR A 252 -19.04 -12.58 -16.55
N LEU A 253 -18.04 -12.36 -15.70
CA LEU A 253 -16.87 -11.52 -15.99
C LEU A 253 -16.09 -12.01 -17.20
N HIS A 254 -15.86 -13.33 -17.30
CA HIS A 254 -15.21 -13.94 -18.46
C HIS A 254 -15.99 -13.67 -19.74
N ARG A 255 -17.31 -13.91 -19.75
CA ARG A 255 -18.16 -13.79 -20.94
C ARG A 255 -18.43 -12.36 -21.37
N GLN A 256 -18.66 -11.45 -20.42
CA GLN A 256 -18.98 -10.06 -20.72
C GLN A 256 -17.72 -9.27 -21.06
N ALA A 257 -16.71 -9.26 -20.18
CA ALA A 257 -15.58 -8.34 -20.27
C ALA A 257 -14.27 -8.97 -20.75
N LEU A 258 -13.76 -10.00 -20.06
CA LEU A 258 -12.41 -10.54 -20.32
C LEU A 258 -12.32 -11.09 -21.75
N GLN A 259 -13.33 -11.87 -22.14
CA GLN A 259 -13.53 -12.38 -23.50
C GLN A 259 -14.58 -11.55 -24.26
N HIS A 260 -14.60 -10.22 -24.12
CA HIS A 260 -15.38 -9.36 -25.01
C HIS A 260 -14.87 -9.46 -26.47
N LYS A 261 -15.77 -9.44 -27.47
CA LYS A 261 -15.42 -9.57 -28.89
C LYS A 261 -14.39 -8.54 -29.36
N ILE A 262 -14.60 -7.26 -29.04
CA ILE A 262 -13.65 -6.18 -29.39
C ILE A 262 -12.37 -6.27 -28.55
N GLY A 263 -12.49 -6.64 -27.26
CA GLY A 263 -11.34 -6.77 -26.37
C GLY A 263 -10.39 -7.91 -26.75
N TYR A 264 -10.91 -8.98 -27.38
CA TYR A 264 -10.09 -10.10 -27.86
C TYR A 264 -9.34 -9.75 -29.15
N ILE A 265 -9.97 -9.10 -30.13
CA ILE A 265 -9.29 -8.71 -31.38
C ILE A 265 -8.22 -7.63 -31.13
N ILE A 266 -8.40 -6.77 -30.13
CA ILE A 266 -7.36 -5.86 -29.64
C ILE A 266 -6.19 -6.65 -29.03
N ASP A 267 -6.41 -7.63 -28.15
CA ASP A 267 -5.31 -8.49 -27.63
C ASP A 267 -4.53 -9.17 -28.77
N VAL A 268 -5.23 -9.69 -29.78
CA VAL A 268 -4.61 -10.32 -30.95
C VAL A 268 -3.70 -9.33 -31.69
N LYS A 269 -4.20 -8.13 -32.01
CA LYS A 269 -3.43 -7.09 -32.74
C LYS A 269 -2.29 -6.52 -31.89
N VAL A 270 -2.44 -6.34 -30.58
CA VAL A 270 -1.33 -5.96 -29.68
C VAL A 270 -0.27 -7.06 -29.63
N LYS A 271 -0.67 -8.33 -29.54
CA LYS A 271 0.25 -9.48 -29.61
C LYS A 271 0.98 -9.55 -30.96
N ASP A 272 0.33 -9.22 -32.08
CA ASP A 272 0.97 -9.13 -33.40
C ASP A 272 1.97 -7.97 -33.45
N ALA A 273 1.60 -6.79 -32.94
CA ALA A 273 2.52 -5.66 -32.85
C ALA A 273 3.76 -5.98 -31.98
N LEU A 274 3.59 -6.59 -30.80
CA LEU A 274 4.70 -7.00 -29.94
C LEU A 274 5.61 -8.03 -30.62
N LYS A 275 5.03 -8.97 -31.39
CA LYS A 275 5.77 -9.96 -32.20
C LYS A 275 6.62 -9.30 -33.28
N GLU A 276 6.07 -8.34 -34.03
CA GLU A 276 6.83 -7.63 -35.06
C GLU A 276 7.89 -6.67 -34.46
N ALA A 277 7.63 -6.09 -33.28
CA ALA A 277 8.64 -5.33 -32.53
C ALA A 277 9.80 -6.24 -32.09
N ASP A 278 9.51 -7.40 -31.49
CA ASP A 278 10.54 -8.34 -31.04
C ASP A 278 11.44 -8.80 -32.21
N LYS A 279 10.89 -9.05 -33.40
CA LYS A 279 11.69 -9.37 -34.61
C LYS A 279 12.68 -8.25 -34.97
N GLY A 280 12.27 -6.98 -34.86
CA GLY A 280 13.11 -5.82 -35.19
C GLY A 280 14.19 -5.50 -34.16
N MET A 281 14.11 -6.06 -32.95
CA MET A 281 15.06 -5.78 -31.86
C MET A 281 16.31 -6.68 -31.93
N ILE A 282 17.44 -6.08 -31.53
CA ILE A 282 18.72 -6.78 -31.30
C ILE A 282 18.50 -7.92 -30.28
N PRO A 283 19.09 -9.12 -30.44
CA PRO A 283 18.81 -10.28 -29.60
C PRO A 283 18.87 -10.03 -28.08
N ASP A 284 19.86 -9.25 -27.62
CA ASP A 284 20.08 -8.93 -26.21
C ASP A 284 19.12 -7.85 -25.66
N SER A 285 18.21 -7.35 -26.50
CA SER A 285 17.21 -6.31 -26.16
C SER A 285 15.77 -6.73 -26.54
N LYS A 286 15.56 -8.00 -26.88
CA LYS A 286 14.25 -8.55 -27.23
C LYS A 286 13.29 -8.57 -26.04
N ILE A 287 12.04 -8.16 -26.28
CA ILE A 287 10.91 -8.23 -25.32
C ILE A 287 10.77 -9.66 -24.77
N SER A 288 10.89 -10.67 -25.64
CA SER A 288 10.80 -12.09 -25.30
C SER A 288 11.99 -12.64 -24.50
N ASN A 289 13.11 -11.91 -24.44
CA ASN A 289 14.31 -12.29 -23.67
C ASN A 289 14.41 -11.56 -22.33
N ALA A 290 13.79 -10.39 -22.15
CA ALA A 290 13.81 -9.63 -20.90
C ALA A 290 13.37 -10.46 -19.68
N LYS A 291 12.46 -11.42 -19.88
CA LYS A 291 11.98 -12.36 -18.85
C LYS A 291 13.07 -13.31 -18.29
N ASP A 292 14.19 -13.46 -18.99
CA ASP A 292 15.31 -14.31 -18.56
C ASP A 292 16.30 -13.54 -17.63
N ASP A 293 16.14 -12.21 -17.44
CA ASP A 293 16.75 -11.42 -16.34
C ASP A 293 15.70 -10.56 -15.62
N MET A 294 15.43 -10.87 -14.35
CA MET A 294 14.46 -10.15 -13.52
C MET A 294 14.75 -8.64 -13.34
N LEU A 295 15.98 -8.15 -13.54
CA LEU A 295 16.25 -6.70 -13.54
C LEU A 295 15.75 -5.99 -14.80
N GLU A 296 15.85 -6.63 -15.96
CA GLU A 296 15.30 -6.08 -17.21
C GLU A 296 13.78 -6.30 -17.25
N TYR A 297 13.30 -7.46 -16.79
CA TYR A 297 11.86 -7.69 -16.58
C TYR A 297 11.24 -6.69 -15.57
N THR A 298 12.01 -6.16 -14.61
CA THR A 298 11.55 -5.09 -13.70
C THR A 298 11.13 -3.82 -14.47
N LYS A 299 11.75 -3.55 -15.63
CA LYS A 299 11.48 -2.36 -16.47
C LYS A 299 10.42 -2.61 -17.55
N LEU A 300 10.06 -3.88 -17.80
CA LEU A 300 9.13 -4.25 -18.86
C LEU A 300 7.68 -4.16 -18.34
N THR A 301 6.99 -3.10 -18.75
CA THR A 301 5.64 -2.68 -18.33
C THR A 301 4.76 -2.39 -19.55
N ASP A 302 3.49 -2.01 -19.36
CA ASP A 302 2.55 -1.67 -20.44
C ASP A 302 3.07 -0.51 -21.34
N HIS A 303 4.01 0.29 -20.83
CA HIS A 303 4.76 1.33 -21.56
C HIS A 303 5.35 0.88 -22.90
N ILE A 304 5.63 -0.41 -23.08
CA ILE A 304 6.13 -0.96 -24.35
C ILE A 304 5.27 -0.59 -25.57
N PHE A 305 3.96 -0.38 -25.38
CA PHE A 305 3.01 0.08 -26.40
C PHE A 305 3.34 1.52 -26.86
N ASP A 306 3.49 2.45 -25.91
CA ASP A 306 3.91 3.83 -26.16
C ASP A 306 5.34 3.91 -26.72
N GLN A 307 6.24 3.02 -26.29
CA GLN A 307 7.60 2.95 -26.86
C GLN A 307 7.53 2.63 -28.35
N ILE A 308 6.79 1.58 -28.75
CA ILE A 308 6.61 1.17 -30.15
C ILE A 308 5.96 2.28 -30.98
N LEU A 309 4.90 2.92 -30.49
CA LEU A 309 4.23 4.04 -31.17
C LEU A 309 5.16 5.25 -31.42
N ASN A 310 6.12 5.49 -30.53
CA ASN A 310 7.02 6.64 -30.61
C ASN A 310 8.38 6.33 -31.26
N LEU A 311 8.61 5.12 -31.77
CA LEU A 311 9.84 4.77 -32.50
C LEU A 311 10.03 5.61 -33.78
N ASN A 312 11.29 5.96 -34.03
CA ASN A 312 11.74 6.84 -35.12
C ASN A 312 13.23 6.56 -35.38
N PRO A 313 13.73 6.38 -36.63
CA PRO A 313 13.02 6.49 -37.91
C PRO A 313 12.41 5.18 -38.42
N ASP A 314 11.57 5.35 -39.45
CA ASP A 314 10.77 4.36 -40.21
C ASP A 314 9.66 3.61 -39.43
N PRO A 315 8.43 3.51 -39.98
CA PRO A 315 7.35 2.74 -39.37
C PRO A 315 7.51 1.25 -39.67
N ASN A 316 8.19 0.53 -38.78
CA ASN A 316 8.11 -0.93 -38.74
C ASN A 316 6.64 -1.39 -38.58
N GLU A 317 6.28 -2.52 -39.19
CA GLU A 317 4.91 -3.09 -39.26
C GLU A 317 4.16 -3.04 -37.91
N SER A 318 4.87 -3.35 -36.83
CA SER A 318 4.44 -3.21 -35.43
C SER A 318 3.76 -1.88 -35.10
N ARG A 319 4.35 -0.75 -35.50
CA ARG A 319 3.84 0.59 -35.20
C ARG A 319 2.55 0.88 -35.97
N GLY A 320 2.45 0.47 -37.24
CA GLY A 320 1.23 0.60 -38.03
C GLY A 320 0.05 -0.17 -37.42
N ILE A 321 0.32 -1.35 -36.86
CA ILE A 321 -0.70 -2.14 -36.14
C ILE A 321 -1.20 -1.38 -34.89
N LEU A 322 -0.31 -0.75 -34.10
CA LEU A 322 -0.73 0.03 -32.93
C LEU A 322 -1.44 1.34 -33.33
N GLU A 323 -0.97 2.04 -34.37
CA GLU A 323 -1.65 3.21 -34.92
C GLU A 323 -3.07 2.86 -35.40
N ASN A 324 -3.29 1.65 -35.92
CA ASN A 324 -4.63 1.17 -36.26
C ASN A 324 -5.53 0.92 -35.04
N ILE A 325 -4.98 0.45 -33.91
CA ILE A 325 -5.73 0.33 -32.65
C ILE A 325 -6.12 1.71 -32.11
N VAL A 326 -5.18 2.66 -32.09
CA VAL A 326 -5.40 4.03 -31.61
C VAL A 326 -6.44 4.77 -32.47
N ASN A 327 -6.33 4.67 -33.80
CA ASN A 327 -7.30 5.27 -34.73
C ASN A 327 -8.59 4.43 -34.91
N ARG A 328 -8.84 3.44 -34.04
CA ARG A 328 -10.00 2.53 -34.04
C ARG A 328 -10.24 1.76 -35.36
N ARG A 329 -9.23 1.68 -36.23
CA ARG A 329 -9.20 0.87 -37.47
C ARG A 329 -8.99 -0.61 -37.14
N LEU A 330 -9.96 -1.19 -36.42
CA LEU A 330 -9.96 -2.58 -35.95
C LEU A 330 -10.61 -3.52 -36.98
N PRO A 331 -10.19 -4.81 -37.04
CA PRO A 331 -10.90 -5.83 -37.82
C PRO A 331 -12.36 -5.94 -37.37
N LYS A 332 -13.27 -5.99 -38.34
CA LYS A 332 -14.71 -6.06 -38.10
C LYS A 332 -15.12 -7.47 -37.70
N PHE A 333 -16.03 -7.58 -36.74
CA PHE A 333 -16.56 -8.85 -36.23
C PHE A 333 -17.66 -9.38 -37.17
N VAL A 334 -17.61 -10.67 -37.48
CA VAL A 334 -18.56 -11.34 -38.39
C VAL A 334 -19.57 -12.19 -37.63
N GLY A 335 -19.16 -12.85 -36.54
CA GLY A 335 -20.04 -13.74 -35.82
C GLY A 335 -19.36 -14.59 -34.74
N GLU A 336 -20.18 -15.20 -33.90
CA GLU A 336 -19.80 -16.09 -32.80
C GLU A 336 -20.59 -17.41 -32.88
N ALA A 337 -19.93 -18.54 -32.65
CA ALA A 337 -20.55 -19.87 -32.66
C ALA A 337 -20.09 -20.71 -31.46
N ARG A 338 -21.02 -21.48 -30.87
CA ARG A 338 -20.75 -22.42 -29.77
C ARG A 338 -20.39 -23.81 -30.31
N LEU A 339 -19.31 -24.39 -29.81
CA LEU A 339 -18.91 -25.77 -30.14
C LEU A 339 -19.50 -26.82 -29.18
N LYS A 340 -19.71 -28.03 -29.72
CA LYS A 340 -20.17 -29.22 -28.97
C LYS A 340 -19.04 -29.94 -28.21
N GLU A 341 -17.78 -29.77 -28.63
CA GLU A 341 -16.61 -30.49 -28.11
C GLU A 341 -15.33 -29.62 -28.17
N ASN A 342 -14.35 -29.92 -27.30
CA ASN A 342 -13.03 -29.29 -27.29
C ASN A 342 -12.13 -29.86 -28.41
N VAL A 343 -12.22 -29.29 -29.62
CA VAL A 343 -11.59 -29.84 -30.85
C VAL A 343 -10.62 -28.84 -31.52
N LEU A 344 -10.58 -27.58 -31.10
CA LEU A 344 -9.78 -26.51 -31.70
C LEU A 344 -9.24 -25.55 -30.60
N LYS A 345 -8.23 -24.74 -30.92
CA LYS A 345 -7.83 -23.58 -30.08
C LYS A 345 -8.98 -22.56 -30.07
N VAL A 346 -9.77 -22.55 -28.99
CA VAL A 346 -11.05 -21.84 -28.89
C VAL A 346 -11.14 -21.15 -27.53
N LEU A 347 -11.95 -20.09 -27.41
CA LEU A 347 -12.17 -19.42 -26.14
C LEU A 347 -12.92 -20.35 -25.17
N ASP A 348 -12.20 -20.85 -24.17
CA ASP A 348 -12.76 -21.60 -23.04
C ASP A 348 -13.32 -20.63 -22.00
N MET A 349 -14.59 -20.79 -21.65
CA MET A 349 -15.24 -20.02 -20.60
C MET A 349 -15.96 -20.97 -19.65
N GLY A 350 -15.66 -20.88 -18.36
CA GLY A 350 -16.30 -21.78 -17.40
C GLY A 350 -16.02 -21.48 -15.94
N PHE A 351 -16.61 -22.32 -15.10
CA PHE A 351 -16.68 -22.15 -13.66
C PHE A 351 -15.42 -22.66 -12.92
N GLY A 352 -14.42 -23.24 -13.59
CA GLY A 352 -13.23 -23.80 -12.93
C GLY A 352 -12.35 -24.66 -13.85
N GLU A 353 -11.78 -25.75 -13.33
CA GLU A 353 -11.10 -26.77 -14.15
C GLU A 353 -12.08 -27.44 -15.14
N VAL A 354 -11.65 -27.62 -16.40
CA VAL A 354 -12.50 -28.11 -17.50
C VAL A 354 -13.16 -29.44 -17.17
N GLY A 355 -14.49 -29.45 -17.15
CA GLY A 355 -15.31 -30.65 -16.93
C GLY A 355 -15.56 -31.03 -15.46
N ASN A 356 -14.96 -30.34 -14.49
CA ASN A 356 -15.23 -30.53 -13.06
C ASN A 356 -16.35 -29.57 -12.59
N GLU A 357 -17.27 -30.05 -11.75
CA GLU A 357 -18.23 -29.17 -11.08
C GLU A 357 -17.55 -28.48 -9.88
N PRO A 358 -17.63 -27.14 -9.72
CA PRO A 358 -16.76 -26.44 -8.76
C PRO A 358 -16.95 -26.84 -7.30
N ILE A 359 -18.14 -27.28 -6.92
CA ILE A 359 -18.43 -27.72 -5.54
C ILE A 359 -17.94 -29.15 -5.24
N ASP A 360 -17.62 -29.97 -6.25
CA ASP A 360 -17.30 -31.38 -6.05
C ASP A 360 -16.03 -31.58 -5.20
N ASN A 361 -15.13 -30.60 -5.15
CA ASN A 361 -13.93 -30.60 -4.31
C ASN A 361 -14.00 -29.61 -3.12
N VAL A 362 -15.20 -29.14 -2.78
CA VAL A 362 -15.41 -28.26 -1.63
C VAL A 362 -15.90 -29.07 -0.43
N HIS A 363 -15.32 -28.80 0.74
CA HIS A 363 -15.68 -29.44 1.99
C HIS A 363 -16.56 -28.51 2.84
N PHE A 364 -17.61 -29.09 3.42
CA PHE A 364 -18.61 -28.39 4.21
C PHE A 364 -18.66 -28.92 5.64
N TYR A 365 -19.00 -28.05 6.60
CA TYR A 365 -19.37 -28.43 7.96
C TYR A 365 -20.75 -27.85 8.31
N SER A 366 -21.42 -28.41 9.33
CA SER A 366 -22.78 -28.02 9.70
C SER A 366 -22.82 -27.13 10.93
N LYS A 367 -23.95 -26.47 11.21
CA LYS A 367 -24.11 -25.77 12.52
C LYS A 367 -24.03 -26.73 13.73
N ASN A 368 -24.39 -28.00 13.53
CA ASN A 368 -24.58 -28.97 14.61
C ASN A 368 -23.34 -29.82 14.88
N ASP A 369 -22.47 -29.97 13.87
CA ASP A 369 -21.14 -30.56 13.98
C ASP A 369 -20.14 -29.65 13.25
N LEU A 370 -19.23 -29.07 14.04
CA LEU A 370 -18.21 -28.10 13.63
C LEU A 370 -16.84 -28.75 13.36
N GLN A 371 -16.72 -30.08 13.42
CA GLN A 371 -15.44 -30.80 13.29
C GLN A 371 -15.49 -31.84 12.17
N THR A 372 -16.65 -32.46 11.94
CA THR A 372 -16.86 -33.38 10.81
C THR A 372 -17.14 -32.61 9.53
N ALA A 373 -16.21 -32.71 8.58
CA ALA A 373 -16.41 -32.25 7.21
C ALA A 373 -17.14 -33.31 6.36
N PHE A 374 -17.97 -32.84 5.43
CA PHE A 374 -18.67 -33.65 4.43
C PHE A 374 -18.58 -32.98 3.04
N LYS A 375 -18.96 -33.69 1.98
CA LYS A 375 -19.23 -33.10 0.65
C LYS A 375 -20.74 -33.02 0.46
N MET A 376 -21.23 -31.96 -0.17
CA MET A 376 -22.65 -31.82 -0.49
C MET A 376 -22.98 -32.57 -1.78
N GLU A 377 -24.10 -33.29 -1.77
CA GLU A 377 -24.59 -33.99 -2.96
C GLU A 377 -25.15 -33.01 -3.99
N LYS A 378 -25.05 -33.35 -5.28
CA LYS A 378 -25.34 -32.44 -6.41
C LYS A 378 -26.75 -31.82 -6.38
N TYR A 379 -27.72 -32.46 -5.75
CA TYR A 379 -29.12 -32.00 -5.61
C TYR A 379 -29.38 -31.15 -4.34
N GLN A 380 -28.45 -31.11 -3.38
CA GLN A 380 -28.62 -30.45 -2.08
C GLN A 380 -28.39 -28.94 -2.11
N VAL A 381 -27.90 -28.41 -3.23
CA VAL A 381 -27.64 -26.97 -3.41
C VAL A 381 -28.81 -26.32 -4.16
N SER A 382 -28.93 -26.61 -5.46
CA SER A 382 -30.01 -26.07 -6.29
C SER A 382 -30.37 -26.99 -7.45
N SER A 383 -31.66 -27.07 -7.78
CA SER A 383 -32.17 -27.72 -9.00
C SER A 383 -32.11 -26.83 -10.24
N LEU A 384 -31.69 -25.56 -10.10
CA LEU A 384 -31.58 -24.58 -11.19
C LEU A 384 -30.12 -24.32 -11.63
N LYS A 385 -29.18 -25.16 -11.16
CA LYS A 385 -27.76 -25.04 -11.52
C LYS A 385 -27.48 -25.50 -12.96
N PRO A 386 -26.37 -25.06 -13.60
CA PRO A 386 -26.00 -25.53 -14.94
C PRO A 386 -25.74 -27.04 -14.99
N GLU A 387 -26.12 -27.68 -16.11
CA GLU A 387 -25.71 -29.06 -16.42
C GLU A 387 -24.29 -29.13 -17.01
N LYS A 388 -23.75 -27.99 -17.49
CA LYS A 388 -22.41 -27.84 -18.04
C LYS A 388 -21.72 -26.64 -17.39
N PHE A 389 -20.46 -26.81 -17.04
CA PHE A 389 -19.65 -25.81 -16.34
C PHE A 389 -18.70 -25.04 -17.26
N HIS A 390 -18.62 -25.43 -18.54
CA HIS A 390 -17.75 -24.84 -19.56
C HIS A 390 -18.50 -24.73 -20.91
N GLU A 391 -18.26 -23.64 -21.64
CA GLU A 391 -18.64 -23.47 -23.04
C GLU A 391 -17.45 -22.97 -23.89
N PHE A 392 -17.44 -23.32 -25.17
CA PHE A 392 -16.35 -23.02 -26.10
C PHE A 392 -16.85 -22.10 -27.22
N LEU A 393 -16.35 -20.86 -27.27
CA LEU A 393 -16.76 -19.83 -28.24
C LEU A 393 -15.74 -19.63 -29.36
N LEU A 394 -16.16 -19.90 -30.59
CA LEU A 394 -15.41 -19.55 -31.81
C LEU A 394 -15.93 -18.20 -32.33
N ARG A 395 -15.02 -17.32 -32.78
CA ARG A 395 -15.36 -16.02 -33.39
C ARG A 395 -14.65 -15.80 -34.70
N VAL A 396 -15.31 -15.10 -35.63
CA VAL A 396 -14.77 -14.74 -36.95
C VAL A 396 -14.69 -13.22 -37.08
N TYR A 397 -13.62 -12.74 -37.70
CA TYR A 397 -13.36 -11.32 -37.99
C TYR A 397 -12.78 -11.20 -39.42
N TYR A 398 -12.93 -10.04 -40.05
CA TYR A 398 -12.21 -9.69 -41.29
C TYR A 398 -11.53 -8.32 -41.16
N ASP A 399 -10.48 -8.10 -41.95
CA ASP A 399 -9.71 -6.86 -41.92
C ASP A 399 -10.17 -5.91 -43.06
N PRO A 400 -10.74 -4.73 -42.75
CA PRO A 400 -11.38 -3.87 -43.76
C PRO A 400 -10.39 -3.17 -44.70
N GLU A 401 -9.10 -3.08 -44.36
CA GLU A 401 -8.10 -2.26 -45.10
C GLU A 401 -7.86 -2.71 -46.56
N ASN A 402 -8.38 -3.86 -46.97
CA ASN A 402 -8.22 -4.40 -48.33
C ASN A 402 -9.41 -4.14 -49.27
N GLN A 403 -10.52 -3.52 -48.82
CA GLN A 403 -11.79 -3.54 -49.57
C GLN A 403 -12.57 -2.21 -49.56
N GLU A 404 -12.78 -1.68 -50.76
CA GLU A 404 -13.44 -0.39 -51.08
C GLU A 404 -14.96 -0.33 -50.76
N TYR A 405 -15.58 -1.45 -50.35
CA TYR A 405 -17.04 -1.60 -50.15
C TYR A 405 -17.38 -2.26 -48.81
N HIS A 406 -17.02 -1.63 -47.69
CA HIS A 406 -17.10 -2.23 -46.34
C HIS A 406 -18.45 -2.87 -45.98
N GLY A 407 -19.58 -2.22 -46.31
CA GLY A 407 -20.93 -2.73 -45.97
C GLY A 407 -21.35 -3.98 -46.75
N GLU A 408 -21.07 -4.05 -48.06
CA GLU A 408 -21.34 -5.25 -48.87
C GLU A 408 -20.47 -6.44 -48.45
N VAL A 409 -19.29 -6.19 -47.87
CA VAL A 409 -18.41 -7.23 -47.34
C VAL A 409 -18.95 -7.79 -46.04
N GLN A 410 -19.36 -6.94 -45.09
CA GLN A 410 -19.92 -7.34 -43.79
C GLN A 410 -21.07 -8.35 -43.99
N GLN A 411 -22.07 -7.97 -44.81
CA GLN A 411 -23.22 -8.82 -45.13
C GLN A 411 -22.80 -10.18 -45.72
N LYS A 412 -21.90 -10.21 -46.72
CA LYS A 412 -21.47 -11.46 -47.38
C LYS A 412 -20.61 -12.33 -46.46
N ALA A 413 -19.87 -11.72 -45.52
CA ALA A 413 -19.12 -12.46 -44.50
C ALA A 413 -20.07 -13.13 -43.50
N GLU A 414 -21.13 -12.43 -43.07
CA GLU A 414 -22.19 -12.97 -42.22
C GLU A 414 -22.97 -14.09 -42.91
N GLU A 415 -23.36 -13.91 -44.18
CA GLU A 415 -24.00 -14.95 -45.00
C GLU A 415 -23.14 -16.22 -45.05
N CYS A 416 -21.85 -16.10 -45.41
CA CYS A 416 -20.90 -17.21 -45.42
C CYS A 416 -20.70 -17.85 -44.03
N PHE A 417 -20.66 -17.04 -42.96
CA PHE A 417 -20.53 -17.53 -41.59
C PHE A 417 -21.76 -18.34 -41.16
N HIS A 418 -22.96 -17.88 -41.48
CA HIS A 418 -24.20 -18.60 -41.21
C HIS A 418 -24.34 -19.88 -42.05
N GLU A 419 -23.91 -19.89 -43.31
CA GLU A 419 -23.83 -21.12 -44.10
C GLU A 419 -22.84 -22.13 -43.49
N TRP A 420 -21.66 -21.67 -43.08
CA TRP A 420 -20.65 -22.52 -42.43
C TRP A 420 -21.13 -23.10 -41.08
N CYS A 421 -21.91 -22.34 -40.31
CA CYS A 421 -22.52 -22.82 -39.07
C CYS A 421 -23.62 -23.88 -39.30
N ARG A 422 -24.28 -23.87 -40.47
CA ARG A 422 -25.37 -24.79 -40.83
C ARG A 422 -24.92 -26.10 -41.47
N ASP A 423 -23.68 -26.23 -41.94
CA ASP A 423 -23.16 -27.52 -42.46
C ASP A 423 -23.03 -28.54 -41.31
N GLU A 424 -23.85 -29.59 -41.34
CA GLU A 424 -23.92 -30.65 -40.32
C GLU A 424 -22.56 -31.34 -40.03
N LYS A 425 -21.57 -31.22 -40.93
CA LYS A 425 -20.20 -31.70 -40.69
C LYS A 425 -19.48 -30.94 -39.58
N ASN A 426 -19.87 -29.69 -39.33
CA ASN A 426 -19.23 -28.81 -38.37
C ASN A 426 -19.88 -28.96 -36.99
N LYS A 427 -19.07 -29.06 -35.93
CA LYS A 427 -19.51 -29.43 -34.57
C LYS A 427 -20.16 -28.28 -33.79
N PHE A 428 -20.90 -27.40 -34.46
CA PHE A 428 -21.59 -26.26 -33.84
C PHE A 428 -22.92 -26.64 -33.19
N ILE A 429 -23.38 -25.83 -32.24
CA ILE A 429 -24.77 -25.83 -31.76
C ILE A 429 -25.55 -24.83 -32.61
N ASP A 430 -26.55 -25.32 -33.36
CA ASP A 430 -27.42 -24.47 -34.15
C ASP A 430 -28.28 -23.58 -33.24
N PHE A 431 -28.28 -22.29 -33.51
CA PHE A 431 -29.10 -21.28 -32.85
C PHE A 431 -29.67 -20.36 -33.93
N GLY A 432 -30.98 -20.09 -33.85
CA GLY A 432 -31.66 -19.17 -34.74
C GLY A 432 -31.07 -17.76 -34.66
N THR A 433 -31.30 -16.96 -35.70
CA THR A 433 -30.83 -15.59 -35.82
C THR A 433 -31.44 -14.69 -34.74
N ASP A 434 -30.73 -14.47 -33.63
CA ASP A 434 -30.90 -13.25 -32.83
C ASP A 434 -30.39 -12.08 -33.66
N SER A 435 -31.31 -11.29 -34.21
CA SER A 435 -31.01 -9.98 -34.77
C SER A 435 -30.74 -9.03 -33.60
N GLY A 436 -29.49 -9.02 -33.11
CA GLY A 436 -29.05 -8.04 -32.13
C GLY A 436 -29.10 -6.65 -32.73
N GLU A 437 -29.85 -5.75 -32.09
CA GLU A 437 -29.82 -4.33 -32.43
C GLU A 437 -28.43 -3.76 -32.14
N GLU A 438 -27.95 -2.83 -32.97
CA GLU A 438 -26.70 -2.12 -32.72
C GLU A 438 -26.93 -1.07 -31.63
N ASP A 439 -26.64 -1.42 -30.38
CA ASP A 439 -26.50 -0.45 -29.29
C ASP A 439 -25.27 0.43 -29.56
N ASP A 440 -25.49 1.61 -30.16
CA ASP A 440 -24.48 2.66 -30.28
C ASP A 440 -24.13 3.23 -28.89
N PHE A 441 -23.08 2.68 -28.28
CA PHE A 441 -22.51 3.18 -27.03
C PHE A 441 -21.69 4.47 -27.27
N GLU A 442 -22.36 5.61 -27.27
CA GLU A 442 -21.73 6.92 -27.07
C GLU A 442 -21.24 7.06 -25.61
N GLU A 443 -20.01 6.64 -25.31
CA GLU A 443 -19.32 6.98 -24.06
C GLU A 443 -18.55 8.31 -24.22
N GLU A 444 -19.19 9.44 -23.89
CA GLU A 444 -18.46 10.69 -23.60
C GLU A 444 -17.75 10.56 -22.24
N GLY A 445 -16.42 10.74 -22.20
CA GLY A 445 -15.70 10.77 -20.93
C GLY A 445 -14.20 11.08 -21.00
N GLU A 446 -13.82 12.33 -20.74
CA GLU A 446 -12.47 12.69 -20.29
C GLU A 446 -12.52 13.67 -19.09
N GLY A 447 -11.73 13.37 -18.06
CA GLY A 447 -11.41 14.30 -16.96
C GLY A 447 -10.09 15.05 -17.22
N ASN A 448 -9.59 15.92 -16.32
CA ASN A 448 -10.17 16.34 -15.05
C ASN A 448 -9.68 17.76 -14.66
N ASP A 449 -10.13 18.26 -13.51
CA ASP A 449 -9.52 19.32 -12.68
C ASP A 449 -9.48 20.79 -13.12
N GLU A 450 -9.71 21.68 -12.14
CA GLU A 450 -9.99 23.09 -12.37
C GLU A 450 -9.54 24.00 -11.20
N ALA A 451 -8.43 24.74 -11.39
CA ALA A 451 -8.03 25.87 -10.54
C ALA A 451 -6.97 26.85 -11.11
N SER A 452 -6.72 26.90 -12.42
CA SER A 452 -5.76 27.87 -13.01
C SER A 452 -6.24 28.40 -14.37
N SER A 453 -6.97 29.51 -14.34
CA SER A 453 -7.52 30.15 -15.54
C SER A 453 -6.47 30.44 -16.62
N SER A 454 -6.77 30.06 -17.87
CA SER A 454 -6.10 30.42 -19.14
C SER A 454 -4.87 29.62 -19.63
N LYS A 455 -4.71 28.35 -19.24
CA LYS A 455 -3.51 27.55 -19.58
C LYS A 455 -3.74 26.16 -20.22
N HIS A 456 -4.77 25.43 -19.82
CA HIS A 456 -5.04 24.05 -20.28
C HIS A 456 -6.22 24.00 -21.25
N GLU A 457 -7.27 24.77 -20.94
CA GLU A 457 -8.46 25.03 -21.76
C GLU A 457 -8.10 25.43 -23.20
N LYS A 458 -7.00 26.20 -23.35
CA LYS A 458 -6.43 26.59 -24.66
C LYS A 458 -5.91 25.40 -25.48
N ALA A 459 -5.26 24.43 -24.83
CA ALA A 459 -4.71 23.27 -25.51
C ALA A 459 -5.83 22.34 -25.98
N SER A 460 -6.85 22.10 -25.14
CA SER A 460 -8.05 21.33 -25.50
C SER A 460 -8.76 21.91 -26.73
N VAL A 461 -8.93 23.24 -26.83
CA VAL A 461 -9.51 23.86 -28.03
C VAL A 461 -8.61 23.71 -29.26
N LEU A 462 -7.29 23.79 -29.12
CA LEU A 462 -6.38 23.58 -30.25
C LEU A 462 -6.38 22.12 -30.73
N LEU A 463 -6.52 21.15 -29.84
CA LEU A 463 -6.66 19.73 -30.17
C LEU A 463 -8.01 19.45 -30.85
N PHE A 464 -9.12 19.97 -30.31
CA PHE A 464 -10.43 19.89 -30.96
C PHE A 464 -10.42 20.45 -32.39
N LEU A 465 -9.79 21.61 -32.61
CA LEU A 465 -9.64 22.20 -33.94
C LEU A 465 -8.77 21.36 -34.89
N ASP A 466 -7.76 20.64 -34.38
CA ASP A 466 -6.94 19.74 -35.22
C ASP A 466 -7.67 18.42 -35.52
N ILE A 467 -8.47 17.88 -34.57
CA ILE A 467 -9.37 16.73 -34.79
C ILE A 467 -10.39 17.03 -35.89
N VAL A 468 -11.13 18.15 -35.78
CA VAL A 468 -12.09 18.56 -36.82
C VAL A 468 -11.39 18.88 -38.15
N LYS A 469 -10.14 19.36 -38.13
CA LYS A 469 -9.34 19.56 -39.35
C LYS A 469 -8.89 18.25 -40.00
N ASN A 470 -8.67 17.19 -39.24
CA ASN A 470 -8.11 15.93 -39.75
C ASN A 470 -9.16 14.84 -40.02
N ASN A 471 -10.42 15.04 -39.61
CA ASN A 471 -11.56 14.17 -39.92
C ASN A 471 -12.50 14.87 -40.93
N GLU A 472 -12.67 14.29 -42.13
CA GLU A 472 -13.56 14.85 -43.17
C GLU A 472 -15.05 14.73 -42.85
N GLU A 473 -15.49 13.74 -42.08
CA GLU A 473 -16.88 13.56 -41.69
C GLU A 473 -17.31 14.72 -40.77
N LEU A 474 -16.52 15.01 -39.73
CA LEU A 474 -16.75 16.13 -38.80
C LEU A 474 -16.77 17.50 -39.50
N LYS A 475 -16.01 17.70 -40.59
CA LYS A 475 -16.06 18.95 -41.40
C LYS A 475 -17.39 19.13 -42.15
N ASN A 476 -18.00 18.02 -42.57
CA ASN A 476 -19.24 18.06 -43.34
C ASN A 476 -20.47 18.21 -42.43
N GLU A 477 -20.36 17.80 -41.16
CA GLU A 477 -21.44 17.92 -40.17
C GLU A 477 -21.41 19.22 -39.35
N LEU A 478 -20.23 19.66 -38.89
CA LEU A 478 -20.07 20.83 -38.02
C LEU A 478 -19.96 22.15 -38.82
N LYS A 479 -20.75 23.16 -38.45
CA LYS A 479 -20.66 24.51 -39.05
C LYS A 479 -19.67 25.38 -38.27
N GLU A 480 -19.25 26.48 -38.88
CA GLU A 480 -18.34 27.46 -38.26
C GLU A 480 -18.87 27.96 -36.90
N ASP A 481 -20.15 28.34 -36.81
CA ASP A 481 -20.84 28.70 -35.55
C ASP A 481 -20.80 27.59 -34.49
N ASP A 482 -20.80 26.32 -34.90
CA ASP A 482 -20.81 25.16 -34.01
C ASP A 482 -19.41 24.87 -33.47
N VAL A 483 -18.38 24.96 -34.33
CA VAL A 483 -16.96 24.87 -33.96
C VAL A 483 -16.57 26.02 -33.02
N ILE A 484 -17.03 27.25 -33.28
CA ILE A 484 -16.84 28.40 -32.39
C ILE A 484 -17.52 28.12 -31.04
N PHE A 485 -18.79 27.71 -31.04
CA PHE A 485 -19.55 27.44 -29.82
C PHE A 485 -18.89 26.35 -28.94
N ILE A 486 -18.44 25.24 -29.52
CA ILE A 486 -17.72 24.19 -28.77
C ILE A 486 -16.41 24.75 -28.19
N GLY A 487 -15.66 25.52 -28.98
CA GLY A 487 -14.44 26.19 -28.51
C GLY A 487 -14.68 27.22 -27.39
N GLU A 488 -15.88 27.80 -27.30
CA GLU A 488 -16.30 28.67 -26.21
C GLU A 488 -16.77 27.90 -24.97
N LEU A 489 -17.48 26.76 -25.13
CA LEU A 489 -17.86 25.87 -24.03
C LEU A 489 -16.62 25.35 -23.27
N ILE A 490 -15.58 24.93 -24.01
CA ILE A 490 -14.32 24.42 -23.44
C ILE A 490 -13.55 25.53 -22.69
N LYS A 491 -13.55 26.78 -23.19
CA LYS A 491 -12.93 27.93 -22.51
C LYS A 491 -13.75 28.41 -21.30
N GLY A 492 -15.06 28.17 -21.32
CA GLY A 492 -16.05 28.85 -20.49
C GLY A 492 -16.28 30.30 -20.92
N VAL A 493 -17.52 30.76 -20.76
CA VAL A 493 -17.91 32.16 -20.96
C VAL A 493 -18.51 32.69 -19.65
N ASP A 494 -18.11 33.90 -19.24
CA ASP A 494 -18.65 34.52 -18.04
C ASP A 494 -20.05 35.09 -18.26
N THR A 495 -21.07 34.26 -18.00
CA THR A 495 -22.49 34.61 -18.13
C THR A 495 -22.97 35.62 -17.08
N SER A 496 -22.14 35.98 -16.08
CA SER A 496 -22.54 36.72 -14.88
C SER A 496 -23.50 37.89 -15.15
N PRO A 497 -24.64 37.98 -14.41
CA PRO A 497 -25.57 39.10 -14.54
C PRO A 497 -24.88 40.46 -14.34
N GLY A 498 -25.11 41.41 -15.24
CA GLY A 498 -24.40 42.70 -15.29
C GLY A 498 -23.09 42.73 -16.10
N LYS A 499 -22.62 41.62 -16.69
CA LYS A 499 -21.54 41.65 -17.70
C LYS A 499 -22.09 41.72 -19.13
N LEU A 500 -21.36 42.42 -19.99
CA LEU A 500 -21.62 42.46 -21.44
C LEU A 500 -21.58 41.03 -22.03
N TRP A 501 -22.41 40.77 -23.04
CA TRP A 501 -22.32 39.52 -23.81
C TRP A 501 -21.06 39.52 -24.69
N THR A 502 -20.29 38.44 -24.65
CA THR A 502 -18.99 38.32 -25.37
C THR A 502 -18.84 37.03 -26.15
N ALA A 503 -19.90 36.23 -26.30
CA ALA A 503 -19.85 34.99 -27.07
C ALA A 503 -20.36 35.21 -28.50
N GLU A 504 -19.71 34.58 -29.46
CA GLU A 504 -19.97 34.67 -30.90
C GLU A 504 -20.71 33.43 -31.41
N GLY A 505 -20.43 32.24 -30.87
CA GLY A 505 -20.99 30.97 -31.38
C GLY A 505 -22.49 30.79 -31.19
N ARG A 506 -23.11 31.52 -30.25
CA ARG A 506 -24.57 31.54 -29.99
C ARG A 506 -25.03 32.91 -29.50
N THR A 507 -26.33 33.19 -29.68
CA THR A 507 -26.97 34.43 -29.23
C THR A 507 -27.29 34.43 -27.73
N VAL A 508 -27.53 35.61 -27.15
CA VAL A 508 -27.72 35.81 -25.71
C VAL A 508 -28.94 35.07 -25.13
N GLU A 509 -29.94 34.72 -25.93
CA GLU A 509 -31.09 33.91 -25.52
C GLU A 509 -30.69 32.46 -25.16
N LYS A 510 -29.58 31.98 -25.72
CA LYS A 510 -28.97 30.67 -25.45
C LYS A 510 -27.88 30.71 -24.36
N SER A 511 -27.76 31.81 -23.63
CA SER A 511 -26.77 32.02 -22.55
C SER A 511 -26.63 30.85 -21.57
N PHE A 512 -27.75 30.24 -21.16
CA PHE A 512 -27.78 29.07 -20.28
C PHE A 512 -26.98 27.86 -20.78
N LEU A 513 -26.69 27.72 -22.08
CA LEU A 513 -25.88 26.60 -22.59
C LEU A 513 -24.42 26.68 -22.14
N TYR A 514 -23.88 27.90 -22.00
CA TYR A 514 -22.52 28.15 -21.53
C TYR A 514 -22.35 27.88 -20.02
N GLU A 515 -23.46 27.64 -19.30
CA GLU A 515 -23.49 27.32 -17.88
C GLU A 515 -23.40 25.80 -17.61
N ILE A 516 -23.39 24.97 -18.68
CA ILE A 516 -23.42 23.51 -18.58
C ILE A 516 -22.00 22.94 -18.37
N VAL A 517 -21.02 23.34 -19.21
CA VAL A 517 -19.71 22.66 -19.28
C VAL A 517 -18.64 23.31 -18.39
N VAL A 518 -18.49 24.64 -18.43
CA VAL A 518 -17.52 25.41 -17.61
C VAL A 518 -18.18 26.69 -17.11
N ASN A 519 -18.76 26.64 -15.90
CA ASN A 519 -19.58 27.73 -15.37
C ASN A 519 -18.74 28.78 -14.64
N GLN A 520 -18.22 29.76 -15.38
CA GLN A 520 -17.38 30.83 -14.80
C GLN A 520 -18.11 31.76 -13.80
N TRP A 521 -19.45 31.81 -13.82
CA TRP A 521 -20.24 32.67 -12.95
C TRP A 521 -20.42 32.11 -11.54
N ASN A 522 -20.84 30.84 -11.40
CA ASN A 522 -21.16 30.23 -10.11
C ASN A 522 -20.41 28.92 -9.79
N GLY A 523 -19.72 28.33 -10.76
CA GLY A 523 -18.95 27.09 -10.58
C GLY A 523 -19.82 25.83 -10.41
N ILE A 524 -21.06 25.85 -10.91
CA ILE A 524 -21.94 24.67 -11.01
C ILE A 524 -22.02 24.26 -12.49
N ASP A 525 -21.35 23.16 -12.83
CA ASP A 525 -21.25 22.59 -14.18
C ASP A 525 -21.16 21.06 -14.12
N VAL A 526 -21.48 20.39 -15.23
CA VAL A 526 -21.55 18.91 -15.30
C VAL A 526 -20.18 18.26 -15.14
N ARG A 527 -19.10 18.96 -15.54
CA ARG A 527 -17.70 18.54 -15.33
C ARG A 527 -17.43 18.22 -13.86
N LYS A 528 -17.85 19.11 -12.96
CA LYS A 528 -17.76 18.90 -11.51
C LYS A 528 -18.63 17.74 -11.04
N TRP A 529 -19.82 17.56 -11.62
CA TRP A 529 -20.75 16.52 -11.18
C TRP A 529 -20.23 15.11 -11.52
N ASP A 530 -19.60 14.94 -12.68
CA ASP A 530 -18.87 13.72 -13.05
C ASP A 530 -17.73 13.44 -12.07
N TYR A 531 -16.73 14.31 -11.95
CA TYR A 531 -15.55 13.97 -11.14
C TYR A 531 -15.86 13.88 -9.63
N PHE A 532 -16.84 14.64 -9.11
CA PHE A 532 -17.31 14.41 -7.73
C PHE A 532 -17.99 13.04 -7.55
N ALA A 533 -18.59 12.46 -8.58
CA ALA A 533 -19.12 11.10 -8.51
C ALA A 533 -17.99 10.06 -8.68
N ARG A 534 -17.21 10.16 -9.76
CA ARG A 534 -16.15 9.22 -10.14
C ARG A 534 -15.01 9.18 -9.12
N ASP A 535 -14.49 10.33 -8.72
CA ASP A 535 -13.30 10.39 -7.87
C ASP A 535 -13.65 10.00 -6.43
N CYS A 536 -14.84 10.40 -5.92
CA CYS A 536 -15.34 9.89 -4.64
C CYS A 536 -15.50 8.37 -4.65
N HIS A 537 -16.03 7.80 -5.74
CA HIS A 537 -16.17 6.36 -5.92
C HIS A 537 -14.79 5.67 -5.81
N TYR A 538 -13.85 5.97 -6.72
CA TYR A 538 -12.54 5.31 -6.72
C TYR A 538 -11.65 5.59 -5.49
N LEU A 539 -11.88 6.69 -4.75
CA LEU A 539 -11.16 7.00 -3.51
C LEU A 539 -11.82 6.45 -2.23
N GLY A 540 -12.98 5.78 -2.34
CA GLY A 540 -13.76 5.33 -1.19
C GLY A 540 -14.26 6.47 -0.29
N ILE A 541 -14.50 7.65 -0.85
CA ILE A 541 -14.98 8.84 -0.16
C ILE A 541 -16.50 8.95 -0.37
N SER A 542 -17.24 9.28 0.70
CA SER A 542 -18.69 9.46 0.57
C SER A 542 -19.01 10.72 -0.24
N ASN A 543 -19.67 10.54 -1.39
CA ASN A 543 -20.23 11.64 -2.15
C ASN A 543 -21.57 12.08 -1.53
N SER A 544 -21.62 13.24 -0.89
CA SER A 544 -22.85 13.84 -0.35
C SER A 544 -23.79 14.41 -1.43
N PHE A 545 -23.33 14.54 -2.68
CA PHE A 545 -24.00 15.32 -3.71
C PHE A 545 -24.91 14.50 -4.64
N ASP A 546 -26.22 14.64 -4.43
CA ASP A 546 -27.30 14.10 -5.27
C ASP A 546 -27.46 14.88 -6.60
N HIS A 547 -26.48 14.70 -7.49
CA HIS A 547 -26.46 15.29 -8.83
C HIS A 547 -27.71 14.93 -9.64
N GLN A 548 -28.23 13.70 -9.50
CA GLN A 548 -29.43 13.25 -10.21
C GLN A 548 -30.67 14.06 -9.84
N ARG A 549 -30.87 14.36 -8.56
CA ARG A 549 -31.96 15.23 -8.09
C ARG A 549 -31.77 16.68 -8.52
N MET A 550 -30.53 17.15 -8.62
CA MET A 550 -30.26 18.49 -9.15
C MET A 550 -30.57 18.58 -10.65
N LEU A 551 -30.12 17.62 -11.47
CA LEU A 551 -30.53 17.43 -12.88
C LEU A 551 -32.06 17.44 -13.04
N LYS A 552 -32.76 16.56 -12.30
CA LYS A 552 -34.23 16.45 -12.30
C LYS A 552 -34.95 17.71 -11.77
N SER A 553 -34.22 18.73 -11.34
CA SER A 553 -34.73 20.02 -10.84
C SER A 553 -34.29 21.24 -11.66
N ALA A 554 -33.44 21.08 -12.68
CA ALA A 554 -32.94 22.19 -13.49
C ALA A 554 -34.04 22.78 -14.40
N ARG A 555 -34.05 24.12 -14.55
CA ARG A 555 -34.89 24.86 -15.51
C ARG A 555 -34.17 26.09 -16.00
N VAL A 556 -34.35 26.44 -17.27
CA VAL A 556 -34.00 27.78 -17.76
C VAL A 556 -35.05 28.78 -17.28
N CYS A 557 -34.62 29.93 -16.75
CA CYS A 557 -35.50 31.06 -16.44
C CYS A 557 -34.84 32.38 -16.90
N GLU A 558 -35.67 33.34 -17.33
CA GLU A 558 -35.21 34.70 -17.60
C GLU A 558 -34.97 35.44 -16.26
N VAL A 559 -33.78 36.02 -16.11
CA VAL A 559 -33.38 36.84 -14.97
C VAL A 559 -33.23 38.29 -15.45
N LYS A 560 -33.80 39.24 -14.71
CA LYS A 560 -33.61 40.69 -14.94
C LYS A 560 -33.08 41.35 -13.69
N ARG A 561 -32.02 42.15 -13.81
CA ARG A 561 -31.67 43.13 -12.76
C ARG A 561 -32.57 44.35 -12.85
N ARG A 562 -32.39 45.30 -11.93
CA ARG A 562 -33.10 46.59 -11.95
C ARG A 562 -32.53 47.57 -12.99
N ASP A 563 -31.37 47.25 -13.51
CA ASP A 563 -30.47 48.16 -14.24
C ASP A 563 -30.23 47.68 -15.69
N GLU A 564 -30.97 46.66 -16.14
CA GLU A 564 -30.89 46.02 -17.46
C GLU A 564 -32.30 45.98 -18.08
N GLU A 565 -32.48 46.48 -19.31
CA GLU A 565 -33.81 46.48 -19.99
C GLU A 565 -34.23 45.07 -20.45
N ASN A 566 -33.26 44.28 -20.92
CA ASN A 566 -33.46 42.91 -21.39
C ASN A 566 -32.90 41.90 -20.37
N GLY A 567 -33.58 40.77 -20.20
CA GLY A 567 -33.13 39.70 -19.32
C GLY A 567 -32.14 38.76 -19.98
N ARG A 568 -31.51 37.91 -19.16
CA ARG A 568 -30.64 36.81 -19.60
C ARG A 568 -31.19 35.48 -19.10
N ASN A 569 -31.00 34.41 -19.89
CA ASN A 569 -31.51 33.09 -19.56
C ASN A 569 -30.46 32.30 -18.78
N HIS A 570 -30.79 31.91 -17.54
CA HIS A 570 -29.88 31.19 -16.65
C HIS A 570 -30.45 29.84 -16.21
N ILE A 571 -29.59 28.87 -15.94
CA ILE A 571 -29.96 27.63 -15.28
C ILE A 571 -30.33 27.93 -13.82
N CYS A 572 -31.56 27.59 -13.47
CA CYS A 572 -32.15 27.79 -12.16
C CYS A 572 -32.60 26.44 -11.58
N PHE A 573 -32.34 26.21 -10.30
CA PHE A 573 -32.70 24.96 -9.63
C PHE A 573 -33.97 25.11 -8.79
N ARG A 574 -34.53 24.01 -8.31
CA ARG A 574 -35.72 24.08 -7.44
C ARG A 574 -35.34 24.52 -6.01
N ASP A 575 -36.19 25.36 -5.40
CA ASP A 575 -36.13 25.71 -3.97
C ASP A 575 -35.71 24.55 -3.03
N LYS A 576 -36.34 23.38 -3.19
CA LYS A 576 -36.10 22.16 -2.42
C LYS A 576 -34.81 21.37 -2.78
N VAL A 577 -33.82 21.99 -3.43
CA VAL A 577 -32.45 21.44 -3.62
C VAL A 577 -31.34 22.41 -3.22
N ALA A 578 -31.65 23.51 -2.50
CA ALA A 578 -30.63 24.45 -2.02
C ALA A 578 -29.58 23.79 -1.09
N ASP A 579 -29.98 22.78 -0.32
CA ASP A 579 -29.07 21.97 0.49
C ASP A 579 -28.07 21.20 -0.40
N SER A 580 -28.57 20.58 -1.47
CA SER A 580 -27.76 19.79 -2.42
C SER A 580 -26.75 20.63 -3.21
N VAL A 581 -27.02 21.93 -3.38
CA VAL A 581 -26.01 22.88 -3.89
C VAL A 581 -24.85 23.02 -2.89
N TYR A 582 -25.13 23.09 -1.58
CA TYR A 582 -24.07 23.12 -0.56
C TYR A 582 -23.34 21.77 -0.45
N ASP A 583 -24.07 20.66 -0.50
CA ASP A 583 -23.50 19.30 -0.49
C ASP A 583 -22.48 19.11 -1.62
N MET A 584 -22.70 19.70 -2.80
CA MET A 584 -21.75 19.72 -3.92
C MET A 584 -20.40 20.33 -3.55
N PHE A 585 -20.41 21.52 -2.94
CA PHE A 585 -19.18 22.22 -2.56
C PHE A 585 -18.53 21.63 -1.30
N HIS A 586 -19.31 20.97 -0.43
CA HIS A 586 -18.79 20.17 0.67
C HIS A 586 -18.10 18.87 0.18
N THR A 587 -18.64 18.21 -0.86
CA THR A 587 -17.95 17.10 -1.55
C THR A 587 -16.61 17.58 -2.12
N ARG A 588 -16.57 18.75 -2.81
CA ARG A 588 -15.32 19.37 -3.29
C ARG A 588 -14.31 19.56 -2.16
N TYR A 589 -14.70 20.25 -1.08
CA TYR A 589 -13.81 20.48 0.07
C TYR A 589 -13.26 19.17 0.64
N THR A 590 -14.10 18.13 0.72
CA THR A 590 -13.72 16.81 1.23
C THR A 590 -12.70 16.10 0.33
N LEU A 591 -12.87 16.17 -1.00
CA LEU A 591 -11.91 15.62 -1.98
C LEU A 591 -10.56 16.36 -1.92
N TYR A 592 -10.56 17.69 -1.85
CA TYR A 592 -9.33 18.47 -1.68
C TYR A 592 -8.61 18.10 -0.37
N LEU A 593 -9.33 18.06 0.76
CA LEU A 593 -8.75 17.74 2.06
C LEU A 593 -8.19 16.30 2.14
N GLN A 594 -8.89 15.31 1.57
CA GLN A 594 -8.54 13.89 1.74
C GLN A 594 -7.71 13.28 0.60
N ALA A 595 -7.64 13.91 -0.57
CA ALA A 595 -6.93 13.40 -1.74
C ALA A 595 -6.07 14.47 -2.43
N TYR A 596 -6.68 15.44 -3.13
CA TYR A 596 -5.93 16.35 -4.01
C TYR A 596 -4.92 17.26 -3.29
N GLN A 597 -5.06 17.47 -1.98
CA GLN A 597 -4.09 18.18 -1.12
C GLN A 597 -3.68 17.32 0.09
N HIS A 598 -3.71 15.99 -0.06
CA HIS A 598 -3.15 15.08 0.93
C HIS A 598 -1.61 15.17 0.92
N LYS A 599 -1.00 15.40 2.08
CA LYS A 599 0.45 15.68 2.23
C LYS A 599 1.40 14.79 1.40
N ILE A 600 1.18 13.47 1.38
CA ILE A 600 2.03 12.55 0.60
C ILE A 600 1.86 12.73 -0.91
N VAL A 601 0.70 13.20 -1.39
CA VAL A 601 0.47 13.54 -2.81
C VAL A 601 1.25 14.81 -3.15
N ASN A 602 1.10 15.90 -2.38
CA ASN A 602 1.86 17.14 -2.56
C ASN A 602 3.38 16.89 -2.64
N ILE A 603 3.93 16.07 -1.73
CA ILE A 603 5.37 15.70 -1.72
C ILE A 603 5.79 14.96 -3.00
N ILE A 604 4.96 14.04 -3.49
CA ILE A 604 5.23 13.28 -4.71
C ILE A 604 5.15 14.19 -5.94
N GLU A 605 4.14 15.06 -6.01
CA GLU A 605 4.01 16.08 -7.07
C GLU A 605 5.21 17.03 -7.09
N GLU A 606 5.71 17.49 -5.94
CA GLU A 606 6.89 18.34 -5.86
C GLU A 606 8.15 17.60 -6.35
N LYS A 607 8.44 16.38 -5.87
CA LYS A 607 9.62 15.62 -6.34
C LYS A 607 9.53 15.20 -7.81
N ILE A 608 8.32 14.98 -8.36
CA ILE A 608 8.11 14.78 -9.80
C ILE A 608 8.36 16.11 -10.55
N SER A 609 7.86 17.24 -10.04
CA SER A 609 8.10 18.58 -10.63
C SER A 609 9.60 18.93 -10.66
N GLU A 610 10.33 18.64 -9.58
CA GLU A 610 11.79 18.76 -9.54
C GLU A 610 12.48 17.85 -10.56
N ALA A 611 12.07 16.58 -10.67
CA ALA A 611 12.65 15.63 -11.62
C ALA A 611 12.42 16.06 -13.07
N LEU A 612 11.19 16.44 -13.43
CA LEU A 612 10.86 16.98 -14.74
C LEU A 612 11.62 18.28 -15.03
N SER A 613 11.82 19.14 -14.03
CA SER A 613 12.63 20.35 -14.15
C SER A 613 14.12 20.04 -14.37
N ALA A 614 14.67 19.03 -13.68
CA ALA A 614 16.04 18.55 -13.83
C ALA A 614 16.30 17.79 -15.15
N ALA A 615 15.24 17.29 -15.79
CA ALA A 615 15.25 16.63 -17.10
C ALA A 615 14.88 17.55 -18.28
N LYS A 616 14.21 18.70 -18.02
CA LYS A 616 13.58 19.60 -18.98
C LYS A 616 14.41 19.88 -20.23
N ASP A 617 15.66 20.30 -20.03
CA ASP A 617 16.58 20.76 -21.09
C ASP A 617 17.51 19.65 -21.62
N LYS A 618 17.24 18.39 -21.25
CA LYS A 618 18.05 17.20 -21.57
C LYS A 618 17.25 16.13 -22.31
N SER A 619 16.03 15.82 -21.84
CA SER A 619 15.09 15.01 -22.61
C SER A 619 14.57 15.86 -23.77
N THR A 620 14.96 15.50 -24.99
CA THR A 620 14.48 16.08 -26.24
C THR A 620 12.94 16.16 -26.29
N LYS A 621 12.24 15.17 -25.73
CA LYS A 621 10.78 15.10 -25.66
C LYS A 621 10.20 16.17 -24.73
N LEU A 622 10.76 16.34 -23.53
CA LEU A 622 10.38 17.40 -22.60
C LEU A 622 10.72 18.80 -23.14
N SER A 623 11.91 18.99 -23.72
CA SER A 623 12.31 20.28 -24.29
C SER A 623 11.32 20.76 -25.36
N GLN A 624 10.97 19.88 -26.31
CA GLN A 624 10.03 20.18 -27.39
C GLN A 624 8.59 20.38 -26.90
N ALA A 625 8.15 19.61 -25.90
CA ALA A 625 6.82 19.81 -25.30
C ALA A 625 6.75 21.14 -24.53
N VAL A 626 7.77 21.49 -23.74
CA VAL A 626 7.81 22.77 -23.00
C VAL A 626 7.90 23.98 -23.94
N GLU A 627 8.64 23.87 -25.06
CA GLU A 627 8.62 24.86 -26.14
C GLU A 627 7.20 25.04 -26.69
N SER A 628 6.55 23.95 -27.11
CA SER A 628 5.18 23.96 -27.67
C SER A 628 4.17 24.57 -26.68
N ILE A 629 4.26 24.18 -25.40
CA ILE A 629 3.45 24.73 -24.30
C ILE A 629 3.72 26.23 -24.09
N SER A 630 4.96 26.71 -24.27
CA SER A 630 5.28 28.14 -24.15
C SER A 630 4.65 28.98 -25.28
N VAL A 631 4.58 28.45 -26.50
CA VAL A 631 3.89 29.07 -27.64
C VAL A 631 2.38 29.15 -27.38
N ILE A 632 1.77 28.05 -26.94
CA ILE A 632 0.33 27.97 -26.59
C ILE A 632 -0.04 28.97 -25.46
N LYS A 633 0.84 29.13 -24.46
CA LYS A 633 0.61 30.04 -23.33
C LYS A 633 0.67 31.52 -23.74
N THR A 634 1.64 31.92 -24.56
CA THR A 634 2.06 33.34 -24.69
C THR A 634 1.23 34.21 -25.63
N ARG A 635 0.53 33.64 -26.62
CA ARG A 635 -0.12 34.43 -27.68
C ARG A 635 -1.63 34.59 -27.47
N LYS A 636 -2.12 35.79 -27.79
CA LYS A 636 -3.53 36.10 -28.11
C LYS A 636 -3.64 36.26 -29.62
N ASP A 637 -4.47 35.44 -30.26
CA ASP A 637 -5.31 35.82 -31.40
C ASP A 637 -4.66 36.63 -32.54
N THR A 638 -3.49 36.21 -33.07
CA THR A 638 -2.94 36.72 -34.34
C THR A 638 -2.38 35.62 -35.25
N LYS A 639 -2.47 35.85 -36.57
CA LYS A 639 -2.26 34.88 -37.66
C LYS A 639 -0.78 34.58 -38.00
N GLU A 640 0.13 34.57 -37.01
CA GLU A 640 1.59 34.53 -37.22
C GLU A 640 2.28 33.27 -36.65
N VAL A 641 1.73 32.10 -36.98
CA VAL A 641 2.44 30.80 -37.03
C VAL A 641 1.91 30.09 -38.27
N ASP A 642 2.77 29.46 -39.09
CA ASP A 642 2.29 28.70 -40.24
C ASP A 642 1.55 27.41 -39.79
N GLU A 643 0.65 26.94 -40.65
CA GLU A 643 -0.19 25.77 -40.42
C GLU A 643 0.60 24.52 -40.05
N THR A 644 1.73 24.28 -40.73
CA THR A 644 2.61 23.13 -40.54
C THR A 644 3.26 23.17 -39.16
N THR A 645 3.83 24.31 -38.78
CA THR A 645 4.46 24.49 -37.46
C THR A 645 3.46 24.28 -36.32
N ARG A 646 2.19 24.71 -36.50
CA ARG A 646 1.13 24.48 -35.50
C ARG A 646 0.79 22.99 -35.33
N THR A 647 0.49 22.27 -36.42
CA THR A 647 0.16 20.83 -36.32
C THR A 647 1.38 20.04 -35.81
N ASN A 648 2.60 20.36 -36.25
CA ASN A 648 3.85 19.75 -35.73
C ASN A 648 4.09 20.00 -34.22
N MET A 649 3.58 21.09 -33.64
CA MET A 649 3.64 21.33 -32.18
C MET A 649 2.57 20.52 -31.43
N LEU A 650 1.37 20.36 -31.99
CA LEU A 650 0.30 19.57 -31.40
C LEU A 650 0.64 18.07 -31.42
N GLU A 651 1.19 17.55 -32.53
CA GLU A 651 1.66 16.16 -32.65
C GLU A 651 2.76 15.80 -31.65
N LYS A 652 3.58 16.78 -31.23
CA LYS A 652 4.59 16.60 -30.17
C LYS A 652 4.00 16.68 -28.77
N PHE A 653 2.95 17.47 -28.59
CA PHE A 653 2.25 17.61 -27.32
C PHE A 653 1.42 16.36 -26.98
N THR A 654 0.71 15.77 -27.96
CA THR A 654 -0.06 14.52 -27.76
C THR A 654 0.83 13.31 -27.43
N LYS A 655 2.12 13.36 -27.78
CA LYS A 655 3.12 12.33 -27.44
C LYS A 655 3.72 12.48 -26.05
N LEU A 656 3.35 13.52 -25.29
CA LEU A 656 3.76 13.67 -23.89
C LEU A 656 2.72 13.01 -22.96
N THR A 657 2.88 11.71 -22.75
CA THR A 657 2.11 10.90 -21.78
C THR A 657 2.89 10.69 -20.48
N ASP A 658 2.22 10.24 -19.41
CA ASP A 658 2.80 9.98 -18.08
C ASP A 658 4.01 9.04 -18.10
N HIS A 659 4.13 8.22 -19.15
CA HIS A 659 5.28 7.37 -19.45
C HIS A 659 6.63 8.11 -19.50
N ILE A 660 6.66 9.46 -19.60
CA ILE A 660 7.88 10.24 -19.37
C ILE A 660 8.52 9.97 -17.99
N PHE A 661 7.73 9.56 -16.99
CA PHE A 661 8.21 9.08 -15.69
C PHE A 661 9.07 7.83 -15.84
N GLU A 662 8.59 6.81 -16.55
CA GLU A 662 9.32 5.56 -16.80
C GLU A 662 10.54 5.77 -17.72
N GLU A 663 10.38 6.62 -18.75
CA GLU A 663 11.43 7.05 -19.67
C GLU A 663 12.64 7.63 -18.89
N ILE A 664 12.40 8.53 -17.93
CA ILE A 664 13.45 9.11 -17.08
C ILE A 664 13.98 8.11 -16.03
N LEU A 665 13.08 7.36 -15.38
CA LEU A 665 13.39 6.42 -14.29
C LEU A 665 14.32 5.29 -14.75
N TYR A 666 14.10 4.76 -15.96
CA TYR A 666 14.84 3.62 -16.51
C TYR A 666 15.90 4.00 -17.54
N SER A 667 16.01 5.28 -17.93
CA SER A 667 17.07 5.76 -18.83
C SER A 667 18.47 5.44 -18.29
N THR A 668 19.36 5.01 -19.19
CA THR A 668 20.78 4.79 -18.95
C THR A 668 21.63 6.06 -19.06
N ASP A 669 21.03 7.18 -19.49
CA ASP A 669 21.72 8.46 -19.69
C ASP A 669 22.20 9.06 -18.35
N ASP A 670 23.48 9.43 -18.25
CA ASP A 670 24.05 10.08 -17.07
C ASP A 670 23.61 11.56 -16.94
N GLU A 671 23.18 12.24 -18.01
CA GLU A 671 22.63 13.61 -17.89
C GLU A 671 21.30 13.63 -17.12
N LEU A 672 20.46 12.63 -17.35
CA LEU A 672 19.16 12.44 -16.66
C LEU A 672 19.31 11.88 -15.24
N LYS A 673 20.53 11.58 -14.76
CA LYS A 673 20.80 10.95 -13.47
C LYS A 673 20.17 11.64 -12.26
N ASP A 674 20.20 12.97 -12.21
CA ASP A 674 19.61 13.73 -11.10
C ASP A 674 18.08 13.58 -11.06
N ALA A 675 17.42 13.68 -12.22
CA ALA A 675 15.98 13.45 -12.34
C ALA A 675 15.63 11.99 -12.02
N ARG A 676 16.42 11.04 -12.52
CA ARG A 676 16.28 9.60 -12.26
C ARG A 676 16.41 9.27 -10.77
N THR A 677 17.33 9.90 -10.03
CA THR A 677 17.42 9.74 -8.57
C THR A 677 16.14 10.22 -7.89
N LYS A 678 15.65 11.43 -8.20
CA LYS A 678 14.41 11.97 -7.63
C LYS A 678 13.19 11.06 -7.89
N LEU A 679 13.06 10.49 -9.10
CA LEU A 679 12.00 9.51 -9.38
C LEU A 679 12.21 8.18 -8.67
N GLN A 680 13.46 7.72 -8.50
CA GLN A 680 13.76 6.53 -7.70
C GLN A 680 13.38 6.70 -6.23
N ASP A 681 13.48 7.91 -5.68
CA ASP A 681 13.06 8.21 -4.31
C ASP A 681 11.53 8.23 -4.16
N VAL A 682 10.80 8.70 -5.18
CA VAL A 682 9.33 8.52 -5.26
C VAL A 682 8.95 7.03 -5.28
N VAL A 683 9.61 6.22 -6.11
CA VAL A 683 9.37 4.77 -6.22
C VAL A 683 9.70 4.04 -4.92
N LYS A 684 10.86 4.28 -4.31
CA LYS A 684 11.29 3.64 -3.05
C LYS A 684 10.64 4.23 -1.80
N ARG A 685 9.72 5.19 -1.98
CA ARG A 685 9.11 6.01 -0.92
C ARG A 685 10.12 6.64 0.05
N CYS A 686 11.28 7.05 -0.45
CA CYS A 686 12.27 7.89 0.23
C CYS A 686 11.76 9.35 0.31
N LEU A 687 10.59 9.54 0.92
CA LEU A 687 9.88 10.80 0.96
C LEU A 687 10.13 11.58 2.27
N PRO A 688 10.13 12.91 2.21
CA PRO A 688 9.96 13.78 3.38
C PRO A 688 8.82 13.30 4.28
N LYS A 689 8.98 13.51 5.59
CA LYS A 689 7.93 13.20 6.58
C LYS A 689 7.33 14.49 7.10
N CYS A 690 6.04 14.72 6.84
CA CYS A 690 5.28 15.75 7.53
C CYS A 690 5.31 15.53 9.05
N VAL A 691 5.97 16.43 9.77
CA VAL A 691 6.14 16.39 11.24
C VAL A 691 4.97 17.06 11.98
N GLY A 692 4.24 17.94 11.31
CA GLY A 692 3.03 18.57 11.85
C GLY A 692 2.27 19.37 10.80
N GLU A 693 0.98 19.60 11.06
CA GLU A 693 0.14 20.53 10.32
C GLU A 693 -0.73 21.37 11.25
N THR A 694 -1.07 22.59 10.84
CA THR A 694 -1.85 23.56 11.63
C THR A 694 -2.70 24.45 10.72
N ARG A 695 -3.73 25.11 11.26
CA ARG A 695 -4.52 26.08 10.50
C ARG A 695 -3.90 27.48 10.59
N ILE A 696 -3.87 28.20 9.47
CA ILE A 696 -3.24 29.52 9.34
C ILE A 696 -4.24 30.57 8.82
N SER A 697 -3.93 31.86 9.00
CA SER A 697 -4.77 32.95 8.50
C SER A 697 -4.43 33.32 7.05
N GLN A 698 -5.40 33.89 6.32
CA GLN A 698 -5.24 34.35 4.93
C GLN A 698 -4.05 35.30 4.73
N ASN A 699 -3.66 36.04 5.77
CA ASN A 699 -2.53 36.97 5.69
C ASN A 699 -1.17 36.25 5.65
N MET A 700 -1.05 35.08 6.28
CA MET A 700 0.20 34.30 6.31
C MET A 700 0.42 33.48 5.03
N LEU A 701 -0.65 33.17 4.27
CA LEU A 701 -0.56 32.44 3.00
C LEU A 701 0.29 33.16 1.94
N LYS A 702 0.33 34.51 1.97
CA LYS A 702 0.87 35.32 0.87
C LYS A 702 2.39 35.27 0.75
N ASP A 703 3.09 34.64 1.70
CA ASP A 703 4.54 34.55 1.68
C ASP A 703 5.03 33.25 2.36
N LYS A 704 5.38 32.23 1.54
CA LYS A 704 6.01 30.98 2.02
C LYS A 704 7.33 31.27 2.76
N LEU A 705 8.01 32.38 2.44
CA LEU A 705 9.25 32.78 3.10
C LEU A 705 9.01 33.29 4.53
N LEU A 706 7.88 33.96 4.82
CA LEU A 706 7.54 34.33 6.19
C LEU A 706 7.29 33.09 7.06
N LEU A 707 6.50 32.13 6.57
CA LEU A 707 6.23 30.89 7.31
C LEU A 707 7.50 30.06 7.55
N GLN A 708 8.41 29.98 6.57
CA GLN A 708 9.71 29.36 6.74
C GLN A 708 10.59 30.12 7.74
N ASN A 709 10.58 31.46 7.73
CA ASN A 709 11.34 32.28 8.69
C ASN A 709 10.83 32.14 10.13
N ASP A 710 9.51 32.14 10.34
CA ASP A 710 8.90 31.92 11.66
C ASP A 710 9.28 30.54 12.22
N TRP A 711 9.32 29.51 11.36
CA TRP A 711 9.82 28.18 11.72
C TRP A 711 11.32 28.18 12.04
N ASN A 712 12.13 28.85 11.22
CA ASN A 712 13.57 29.00 11.47
C ASN A 712 13.85 29.67 12.83
N GLU A 713 13.08 30.69 13.22
CA GLU A 713 13.17 31.32 14.54
C GLU A 713 12.73 30.38 15.67
N ALA A 714 11.71 29.55 15.45
CA ALA A 714 11.27 28.53 16.41
C ALA A 714 12.35 27.45 16.63
N VAL A 715 13.00 26.98 15.56
CA VAL A 715 14.15 26.06 15.60
C VAL A 715 15.33 26.69 16.34
N ASP A 716 15.71 27.92 15.98
CA ASP A 716 16.77 28.68 16.65
C ASP A 716 16.49 28.88 18.15
N LYS A 717 15.23 29.08 18.54
CA LYS A 717 14.78 29.21 19.94
C LYS A 717 14.82 27.86 20.68
N TRP A 718 14.46 26.77 20.01
CA TRP A 718 14.48 25.43 20.59
C TRP A 718 15.91 24.91 20.79
N ASN A 719 16.80 25.11 19.81
CA ASN A 719 18.23 24.77 19.89
C ASN A 719 18.94 25.49 21.06
N LYS A 720 18.55 26.75 21.36
CA LYS A 720 19.05 27.52 22.51
C LYS A 720 18.59 26.95 23.88
N LEU A 721 17.54 26.13 23.91
CA LEU A 721 16.97 25.55 25.14
C LEU A 721 17.40 24.08 25.36
N HIS A 722 17.73 23.35 24.30
CA HIS A 722 17.99 21.91 24.35
C HIS A 722 19.36 21.53 23.73
N PRO A 723 20.50 22.01 24.27
CA PRO A 723 21.82 21.89 23.63
C PRO A 723 22.36 20.45 23.46
N THR A 724 21.63 19.43 23.92
CA THR A 724 21.96 18.00 23.78
C THR A 724 21.42 17.35 22.51
N VAL A 725 20.50 18.01 21.81
CA VAL A 725 19.95 17.57 20.51
C VAL A 725 19.85 18.80 19.63
N PHE A 726 20.33 18.73 18.39
CA PHE A 726 20.29 19.85 17.45
C PHE A 726 19.27 19.57 16.35
N LEU A 727 18.61 20.62 15.88
CA LEU A 727 17.79 20.62 14.66
C LEU A 727 18.45 21.57 13.67
N ASP A 728 18.90 21.06 12.51
CA ASP A 728 19.24 21.96 11.41
C ASP A 728 17.94 22.41 10.74
N LYS A 729 17.77 23.72 10.61
CA LYS A 729 16.65 24.34 9.89
C LYS A 729 16.64 23.99 8.40
N ASN A 730 17.78 23.62 7.84
CA ASN A 730 17.89 23.17 6.44
C ASN A 730 17.20 21.82 6.19
N ASP A 731 16.98 21.01 7.24
CA ASP A 731 16.30 19.71 7.12
C ASP A 731 14.77 19.87 6.94
N PHE A 732 14.21 21.08 7.12
CA PHE A 732 12.77 21.33 7.20
C PHE A 732 12.22 22.24 6.11
N SER A 733 11.22 21.77 5.37
CA SER A 733 10.36 22.59 4.53
C SER A 733 9.09 23.01 5.27
N VAL A 734 8.58 24.21 4.97
CA VAL A 734 7.28 24.71 5.45
C VAL A 734 6.40 25.09 4.27
N ASP A 735 5.27 24.41 4.13
CA ASP A 735 4.32 24.57 3.03
C ASP A 735 2.96 25.08 3.49
N ALA A 736 2.21 25.68 2.57
CA ALA A 736 0.91 26.28 2.84
C ALA A 736 -0.09 25.95 1.73
N ILE A 737 -1.16 25.23 2.09
CA ILE A 737 -2.23 24.84 1.16
C ILE A 737 -3.51 25.66 1.40
N GLN A 738 -4.30 25.82 0.34
CA GLN A 738 -5.61 26.46 0.36
C GLN A 738 -6.71 25.43 0.07
N LEU A 739 -7.74 25.40 0.91
CA LEU A 739 -8.91 24.52 0.79
C LEU A 739 -10.16 25.38 0.57
N ASP A 740 -10.57 25.53 -0.69
CA ASP A 740 -11.76 26.31 -1.10
C ASP A 740 -12.99 25.42 -1.26
N TYR A 741 -14.14 25.82 -0.67
CA TYR A 741 -15.45 25.28 -1.06
C TYR A 741 -15.80 25.72 -2.49
N ASN A 742 -15.62 27.00 -2.82
CA ASN A 742 -15.83 27.58 -4.15
C ASN A 742 -15.01 28.88 -4.32
N GLN A 743 -15.05 29.50 -5.51
CA GLN A 743 -14.35 30.72 -5.94
C GLN A 743 -13.95 31.69 -4.81
N LYS A 744 -12.74 31.52 -4.26
CA LYS A 744 -12.07 32.48 -3.37
C LYS A 744 -12.91 32.87 -2.15
N GLY A 745 -13.49 31.89 -1.46
CA GLY A 745 -14.11 32.05 -0.14
C GLY A 745 -15.50 32.70 -0.12
N LYS A 746 -16.15 32.86 -1.27
CA LYS A 746 -17.55 33.30 -1.35
C LYS A 746 -18.52 32.21 -0.88
N ASN A 747 -19.66 32.61 -0.33
CA ASN A 747 -20.78 31.69 -0.09
C ASN A 747 -21.25 31.09 -1.43
N PRO A 748 -21.23 29.75 -1.61
CA PRO A 748 -21.59 29.13 -2.87
C PRO A 748 -23.02 29.42 -3.34
N ILE A 749 -23.94 29.73 -2.43
CA ILE A 749 -25.37 29.90 -2.74
C ILE A 749 -25.69 31.31 -3.27
N ASP A 750 -24.86 32.32 -2.99
CA ASP A 750 -25.15 33.72 -3.35
C ASP A 750 -25.21 33.96 -4.87
N ASN A 751 -24.52 33.12 -5.65
CA ASN A 751 -24.51 33.15 -7.13
C ASN A 751 -25.48 32.14 -7.76
N VAL A 752 -26.47 31.62 -7.04
CA VAL A 752 -27.40 30.59 -7.56
C VAL A 752 -28.84 31.09 -7.56
N TYR A 753 -29.51 30.91 -8.70
CA TYR A 753 -30.93 31.22 -8.84
C TYR A 753 -31.79 29.98 -8.65
N PHE A 754 -32.91 30.19 -7.96
CA PHE A 754 -33.88 29.15 -7.64
C PHE A 754 -35.27 29.54 -8.14
N TYR A 755 -36.11 28.54 -8.42
CA TYR A 755 -37.55 28.71 -8.67
C TYR A 755 -38.36 27.93 -7.63
N SER A 756 -39.64 28.29 -7.49
CA SER A 756 -40.55 27.60 -6.55
C SER A 756 -41.57 26.74 -7.30
N LYS A 757 -42.07 25.67 -6.67
CA LYS A 757 -43.15 24.85 -7.28
C LYS A 757 -44.39 25.68 -7.66
N ARG A 758 -44.63 26.81 -6.97
CA ARG A 758 -45.78 27.71 -7.23
C ARG A 758 -45.55 28.65 -8.42
N ASN A 759 -44.31 29.08 -8.65
CA ASN A 759 -43.91 29.98 -9.73
C ASN A 759 -42.68 29.42 -10.45
N PRO A 760 -42.85 28.42 -11.36
CA PRO A 760 -41.75 27.64 -11.91
C PRO A 760 -40.97 28.32 -13.05
N SER A 761 -41.37 29.54 -13.44
CA SER A 761 -40.72 30.39 -14.46
C SER A 761 -40.09 31.65 -13.87
N LYS A 762 -40.10 31.82 -12.54
CA LYS A 762 -39.59 33.02 -11.86
C LYS A 762 -38.40 32.67 -10.98
N ALA A 763 -37.22 33.07 -11.41
CA ALA A 763 -35.98 33.02 -10.65
C ALA A 763 -36.01 33.95 -9.42
N PHE A 764 -35.36 33.52 -8.34
CA PHE A 764 -35.01 34.33 -7.17
C PHE A 764 -33.76 33.76 -6.48
N PRO A 765 -32.90 34.59 -5.86
CA PRO A 765 -31.81 34.12 -5.02
C PRO A 765 -32.33 33.65 -3.65
N ILE A 766 -31.65 32.67 -3.04
CA ILE A 766 -31.91 32.22 -1.66
C ILE A 766 -30.75 32.69 -0.77
N LYS A 767 -31.06 33.26 0.40
CA LYS A 767 -30.04 33.71 1.36
C LYS A 767 -29.60 32.58 2.29
N LYS A 768 -28.34 32.60 2.74
CA LYS A 768 -27.73 31.63 3.67
C LYS A 768 -28.68 31.12 4.78
N TYR A 769 -29.31 32.02 5.54
CA TYR A 769 -30.20 31.67 6.67
C TYR A 769 -31.50 30.95 6.28
N GLN A 770 -31.87 30.95 4.99
CA GLN A 770 -33.04 30.24 4.46
C GLN A 770 -32.73 28.79 4.08
N VAL A 771 -31.46 28.39 4.10
CA VAL A 771 -30.97 27.04 3.83
C VAL A 771 -30.65 26.37 5.17
N SER A 772 -29.63 26.86 5.88
CA SER A 772 -29.34 26.42 7.25
C SER A 772 -28.56 27.47 8.05
N SER A 773 -28.82 27.53 9.35
CA SER A 773 -28.04 28.32 10.32
C SER A 773 -26.66 27.72 10.63
N LEU A 774 -26.46 26.43 10.32
CA LEU A 774 -25.21 25.69 10.58
C LEU A 774 -24.17 25.82 9.44
N LEU A 775 -24.46 26.61 8.41
CA LEU A 775 -23.55 26.81 7.28
C LEU A 775 -22.29 27.60 7.70
N PRO A 776 -21.07 27.21 7.26
CA PRO A 776 -19.80 27.81 7.66
C PRO A 776 -19.75 29.34 7.58
N GLY A 777 -19.06 29.97 8.54
CA GLY A 777 -18.81 31.42 8.53
C GLY A 777 -17.95 31.85 7.35
N GLU A 778 -16.89 31.08 7.09
CA GLU A 778 -15.95 31.25 5.98
C GLU A 778 -15.98 30.01 5.07
N PHE A 779 -15.69 30.19 3.78
CA PHE A 779 -15.76 29.13 2.75
C PHE A 779 -14.39 28.78 2.15
N THR A 780 -13.32 29.22 2.81
CA THR A 780 -11.93 28.89 2.53
C THR A 780 -11.23 28.60 3.86
N GLU A 781 -10.41 27.55 3.89
CA GLU A 781 -9.50 27.27 4.99
C GLU A 781 -8.05 27.22 4.47
N TYR A 782 -7.08 27.54 5.33
CA TYR A 782 -5.66 27.48 4.99
C TYR A 782 -4.91 26.59 6.00
N VAL A 783 -4.04 25.71 5.49
CA VAL A 783 -3.29 24.76 6.32
C VAL A 783 -1.80 24.94 6.08
N GLY A 784 -1.06 25.25 7.15
CA GLY A 784 0.40 25.19 7.15
C GLY A 784 0.87 23.78 7.50
N ARG A 785 1.87 23.26 6.78
CA ARG A 785 2.54 21.99 7.04
C ARG A 785 4.03 22.22 7.25
N CYS A 786 4.63 21.47 8.16
CA CYS A 786 6.08 21.37 8.26
C CYS A 786 6.49 19.91 8.04
N GLU A 787 7.54 19.72 7.25
CA GLU A 787 8.02 18.41 6.79
C GLU A 787 9.54 18.34 6.91
N ILE A 788 10.08 17.14 7.14
CA ILE A 788 11.52 16.91 7.35
C ILE A 788 12.09 15.94 6.31
N GLU A 789 13.20 16.34 5.66
CA GLU A 789 13.99 15.48 4.78
C GLU A 789 14.96 14.62 5.62
N LEU A 790 14.62 13.34 5.81
CA LEU A 790 15.47 12.40 6.57
C LEU A 790 16.59 11.79 5.71
N GLU A 791 17.36 12.64 5.03
CA GLU A 791 18.43 12.21 4.14
C GLU A 791 19.71 11.82 4.90
N PHE A 792 19.94 10.51 5.04
CA PHE A 792 21.25 9.96 5.40
C PHE A 792 22.24 10.07 4.21
N LYS A 793 22.63 11.30 3.84
CA LYS A 793 23.65 11.63 2.84
C LYS A 793 25.06 11.15 3.28
N GLY A 794 25.40 9.87 3.05
CA GLY A 794 26.75 9.36 3.30
C GLY A 794 26.95 7.84 3.24
N THR A 795 28.19 7.40 3.46
CA THR A 795 28.60 5.97 3.46
C THR A 795 28.08 5.23 4.68
N LYS A 796 26.94 4.54 4.56
CA LYS A 796 26.34 3.77 5.65
C LYS A 796 27.16 2.51 5.99
N ARG A 797 27.65 2.41 7.24
CA ARG A 797 28.15 1.18 7.86
C ARG A 797 27.32 0.81 9.09
N VAL A 798 27.29 -0.47 9.42
CA VAL A 798 26.74 -0.98 10.69
C VAL A 798 27.91 -1.48 11.53
N ILE A 799 28.08 -0.92 12.73
CA ILE A 799 29.16 -1.24 13.65
C ILE A 799 28.59 -2.08 14.80
N THR A 800 29.27 -3.19 15.13
CA THR A 800 28.76 -4.25 16.05
C THR A 800 29.75 -4.58 17.18
N GLY A 801 30.72 -3.71 17.43
CA GLY A 801 31.64 -3.72 18.56
C GLY A 801 32.54 -2.49 18.50
N ASP A 802 33.46 -2.36 19.47
CA ASP A 802 34.39 -1.24 19.56
C ASP A 802 35.16 -1.00 18.25
N CYS A 803 35.29 0.26 17.88
CA CYS A 803 35.88 0.73 16.63
C CYS A 803 36.96 1.78 16.95
N PRO A 804 38.26 1.42 16.92
CA PRO A 804 39.35 2.35 17.28
C PRO A 804 39.63 3.42 16.21
N SER A 805 39.18 3.17 14.99
CA SER A 805 39.42 3.98 13.79
C SER A 805 38.24 3.83 12.84
N LEU A 806 37.52 4.92 12.58
CA LEU A 806 36.41 4.95 11.62
C LEU A 806 36.92 5.02 10.16
N ASP A 807 38.15 5.49 9.95
CA ASP A 807 38.83 5.42 8.65
C ASP A 807 38.99 3.95 8.18
N ASP A 808 39.26 3.01 9.08
CA ASP A 808 39.34 1.57 8.80
C ASP A 808 37.99 1.00 8.30
N CYS A 809 36.87 1.65 8.66
CA CYS A 809 35.53 1.33 8.17
C CYS A 809 35.20 2.04 6.84
N GLY A 810 36.03 2.98 6.38
CA GLY A 810 35.76 3.86 5.25
C GLY A 810 34.80 5.01 5.59
N ILE A 811 34.81 5.49 6.84
CA ILE A 811 34.05 6.66 7.31
C ILE A 811 35.03 7.70 7.85
N THR A 812 35.28 8.75 7.06
CA THR A 812 36.18 9.87 7.40
C THR A 812 35.51 10.96 8.23
N GLU A 813 34.18 10.99 8.27
CA GLU A 813 33.37 11.95 9.05
C GLU A 813 32.01 11.32 9.39
N VAL A 814 31.53 11.51 10.62
CA VAL A 814 30.20 11.08 11.08
C VAL A 814 29.31 12.30 11.25
N ARG A 815 28.28 12.43 10.39
CA ARG A 815 27.29 13.53 10.44
C ARG A 815 25.96 13.15 11.11
N SER A 816 25.69 11.86 11.21
CA SER A 816 24.47 11.30 11.84
C SER A 816 24.71 9.85 12.22
N CYS A 817 23.94 9.33 13.19
CA CYS A 817 24.06 7.93 13.62
C CYS A 817 22.72 7.39 14.15
N ASN A 818 22.48 6.09 13.94
CA ASN A 818 21.34 5.37 14.51
C ASN A 818 21.89 4.25 15.40
N VAL A 819 21.70 4.37 16.72
CA VAL A 819 22.07 3.34 17.69
C VAL A 819 20.97 2.29 17.70
N ILE A 820 21.19 1.21 16.94
CA ILE A 820 20.24 0.11 16.78
C ILE A 820 19.99 -0.61 18.11
N ARG A 821 21.02 -0.76 18.95
CA ARG A 821 20.97 -1.45 20.27
C ARG A 821 22.17 -1.04 21.13
N GLY A 822 21.99 -1.05 22.46
CA GLY A 822 23.06 -0.78 23.44
C GLY A 822 23.27 0.71 23.71
N VAL A 823 24.32 1.02 24.46
CA VAL A 823 24.78 2.39 24.74
C VAL A 823 26.22 2.51 24.25
N TRP A 824 26.53 3.60 23.56
CA TRP A 824 27.82 3.77 22.86
C TRP A 824 28.44 5.13 23.15
N GLU A 825 29.75 5.17 23.30
CA GLU A 825 30.54 6.39 23.46
C GLU A 825 31.23 6.74 22.14
N LEU A 826 30.84 7.83 21.49
CA LEU A 826 31.57 8.38 20.34
C LEU A 826 32.67 9.31 20.88
N CYS A 827 33.95 9.00 20.61
CA CYS A 827 35.11 9.67 21.23
C CYS A 827 35.79 10.63 20.25
N LYS A 828 36.08 11.88 20.67
CA LYS A 828 36.63 12.95 19.82
C LYS A 828 38.14 12.81 19.55
N GLY A 829 38.52 11.66 18.98
CA GLY A 829 39.88 11.29 18.56
C GLY A 829 40.01 9.78 18.42
N CYS A 830 41.23 9.29 18.20
CA CYS A 830 41.54 7.85 18.08
C CYS A 830 41.85 7.18 19.43
N LYS A 831 41.67 7.87 20.57
CA LYS A 831 41.98 7.32 21.90
C LYS A 831 40.74 7.33 22.77
N TYR A 832 40.47 6.21 23.44
CA TYR A 832 39.40 6.05 24.43
C TYR A 832 39.61 6.86 25.74
N THR A 833 40.46 7.90 25.69
CA THR A 833 40.70 8.90 26.73
C THR A 833 40.28 10.31 26.29
N ASP A 834 39.93 10.48 25.02
CA ASP A 834 39.53 11.76 24.44
C ASP A 834 38.06 12.09 24.83
N PRO A 835 37.62 13.36 24.82
CA PRO A 835 36.27 13.73 25.21
C PRO A 835 35.21 13.00 24.38
N TYR A 836 34.25 12.35 25.06
CA TYR A 836 33.24 11.51 24.42
C TYR A 836 31.82 12.00 24.65
N VAL A 837 30.91 11.56 23.79
CA VAL A 837 29.46 11.76 23.93
C VAL A 837 28.78 10.40 23.97
N GLN A 838 27.89 10.21 24.94
CA GLN A 838 27.16 8.96 25.14
C GLN A 838 25.86 8.97 24.34
N LEU A 839 25.70 7.95 23.50
CA LEU A 839 24.56 7.72 22.62
C LEU A 839 23.71 6.58 23.15
N ASN A 840 22.42 6.87 23.35
CA ASN A 840 21.42 5.87 23.71
C ASN A 840 20.70 5.36 22.45
N GLN A 841 20.01 4.22 22.58
CA GLN A 841 19.28 3.58 21.48
C GLN A 841 18.25 4.53 20.82
N GLY A 842 18.42 4.80 19.52
CA GLY A 842 17.61 5.78 18.78
C GLY A 842 18.33 6.41 17.58
N GLU A 843 17.63 7.29 16.87
CA GLU A 843 18.17 8.06 15.73
C GLU A 843 18.66 9.44 16.17
N CYS A 844 19.96 9.70 15.99
CA CYS A 844 20.59 11.01 16.15
C CYS A 844 20.87 11.58 14.75
N LEU A 845 19.95 12.44 14.29
CA LEU A 845 19.83 12.80 12.87
C LEU A 845 20.84 13.84 12.39
N THR A 846 21.31 14.74 13.26
CA THR A 846 22.36 15.72 12.92
C THR A 846 23.42 15.79 14.02
N TRP A 847 24.69 15.84 13.61
CA TRP A 847 25.83 16.09 14.47
C TRP A 847 26.84 16.97 13.74
N GLY A 848 27.01 18.20 14.21
CA GLY A 848 28.04 19.12 13.72
C GLY A 848 27.51 20.29 12.89
N ALA A 849 26.76 21.19 13.52
CA ALA A 849 26.65 22.59 13.08
C ALA A 849 27.41 23.47 14.09
N ASP A 850 28.30 24.33 13.59
CA ASP A 850 28.93 25.47 14.26
C ASP A 850 29.28 25.35 15.76
N ASN A 851 30.21 24.45 16.10
CA ASN A 851 31.27 24.69 17.12
C ASN A 851 32.31 23.54 17.31
N CYS A 852 32.32 22.48 16.48
CA CYS A 852 33.28 21.37 16.60
C CYS A 852 34.10 21.12 15.33
N THR A 853 35.23 21.81 15.18
CA THR A 853 36.18 21.66 14.06
C THR A 853 37.11 20.44 14.21
N THR A 854 36.58 19.23 14.42
CA THR A 854 37.40 18.01 14.52
C THR A 854 36.55 16.77 14.21
N PRO A 855 36.97 15.89 13.27
CA PRO A 855 36.26 14.64 13.01
C PRO A 855 36.32 13.70 14.21
N VAL A 856 35.28 12.90 14.38
CA VAL A 856 35.22 11.81 15.36
C VAL A 856 35.75 10.54 14.72
N LEU A 857 36.66 9.83 15.40
CA LEU A 857 37.43 8.74 14.81
C LEU A 857 37.31 7.41 15.56
N SER A 858 36.67 7.34 16.73
CA SER A 858 36.48 6.07 17.46
C SER A 858 35.15 5.96 18.22
N ILE A 859 34.72 4.71 18.44
CA ILE A 859 33.48 4.35 19.16
C ILE A 859 33.74 3.19 20.13
N LYS A 860 33.17 3.26 21.34
CA LYS A 860 33.24 2.22 22.38
C LYS A 860 31.86 1.83 22.91
N HIS A 861 31.62 0.55 23.18
CA HIS A 861 30.37 0.04 23.75
C HIS A 861 30.38 0.11 25.29
N VAL A 862 29.23 0.41 25.89
CA VAL A 862 29.04 0.42 27.35
C VAL A 862 27.99 -0.60 27.73
N THR A 863 28.31 -1.48 28.69
CA THR A 863 27.37 -2.46 29.23
C THR A 863 26.18 -1.76 29.85
N SER A 864 24.99 -1.99 29.29
CA SER A 864 23.77 -1.27 29.63
C SER A 864 23.22 -1.67 31.00
N PHE A 865 23.50 -0.88 32.04
CA PHE A 865 22.77 -0.92 33.31
C PHE A 865 21.63 0.11 33.25
N ASN A 866 20.41 -0.27 33.64
CA ASN A 866 19.26 0.63 33.73
C ASN A 866 18.28 0.17 34.83
N ILE A 867 17.92 1.06 35.73
CA ILE A 867 16.96 0.81 36.82
C ILE A 867 16.05 2.02 37.05
N ARG A 868 14.75 1.73 37.22
CA ARG A 868 13.72 2.68 37.65
C ARG A 868 13.40 2.45 39.12
N LEU A 869 13.59 3.47 39.93
CA LEU A 869 13.39 3.44 41.38
C LEU A 869 12.14 4.25 41.74
N TYR A 870 11.31 3.72 42.63
CA TYR A 870 10.04 4.31 43.04
C TYR A 870 10.01 4.51 44.55
N LYS A 871 9.56 5.69 44.98
CA LYS A 871 9.47 6.06 46.40
C LYS A 871 8.54 5.13 47.21
N GLU A 872 7.47 4.63 46.59
CA GLU A 872 6.45 3.84 47.27
C GLU A 872 6.43 2.38 46.77
N ASN A 873 5.54 1.54 47.30
CA ASN A 873 5.38 0.16 46.80
C ASN A 873 4.65 0.15 45.45
N ASN A 874 4.55 -1.02 44.80
CA ASN A 874 3.77 -1.26 43.57
C ASN A 874 4.11 -0.37 42.35
N PHE A 875 5.25 0.33 42.38
CA PHE A 875 5.66 1.33 41.38
C PHE A 875 4.84 2.64 41.42
N GLU A 876 4.34 2.98 42.61
CA GLU A 876 3.58 4.20 42.88
C GLU A 876 4.50 5.32 43.45
N GLY A 877 3.98 6.56 43.44
CA GLY A 877 4.72 7.76 43.87
C GLY A 877 5.79 8.24 42.87
N PRO A 878 6.65 9.21 43.27
CA PRO A 878 7.73 9.71 42.44
C PRO A 878 8.71 8.62 42.00
N VAL A 879 9.11 8.69 40.73
CA VAL A 879 10.06 7.79 40.07
C VAL A 879 11.34 8.53 39.70
N CYS A 880 12.49 7.92 39.94
CA CYS A 880 13.75 8.32 39.32
C CYS A 880 14.34 7.16 38.51
N VAL A 881 15.18 7.48 37.52
CA VAL A 881 15.78 6.52 36.59
C VAL A 881 17.28 6.74 36.61
N THR A 882 18.06 5.67 36.71
CA THR A 882 19.52 5.75 36.63
C THR A 882 20.14 4.60 35.85
N THR A 883 21.21 4.92 35.15
CA THR A 883 22.11 3.98 34.45
C THR A 883 23.49 3.89 35.12
N VAL A 884 23.70 4.68 36.19
CA VAL A 884 24.95 4.79 36.94
C VAL A 884 24.71 4.58 38.44
N GLU A 885 25.81 4.29 39.14
CA GLU A 885 25.83 4.15 40.60
C GLU A 885 25.45 5.46 41.30
N CYS A 886 24.82 5.35 42.47
CA CYS A 886 24.30 6.46 43.24
C CYS A 886 24.59 6.25 44.74
N PRO A 887 25.56 7.00 45.34
CA PRO A 887 25.91 6.85 46.75
C PRO A 887 24.88 7.47 47.70
N SER A 888 23.95 8.30 47.22
CA SER A 888 22.87 8.84 48.05
C SER A 888 21.68 9.29 47.19
N VAL A 889 20.60 8.52 47.25
CA VAL A 889 19.36 8.79 46.50
C VAL A 889 18.70 10.09 46.95
N GLU A 890 18.78 10.43 48.25
CA GLU A 890 18.29 11.71 48.77
C GLU A 890 19.05 12.89 48.14
N LYS A 891 20.40 12.86 48.11
CA LYS A 891 21.21 13.96 47.54
C LYS A 891 21.11 14.07 46.02
N GLN A 892 20.87 12.97 45.32
CA GLN A 892 20.91 12.91 43.85
C GLN A 892 19.53 13.05 43.19
N PHE A 893 18.45 12.69 43.88
CA PHE A 893 17.09 12.66 43.31
C PHE A 893 16.02 13.30 44.22
N ASP A 894 16.38 13.88 45.37
CA ASP A 894 15.47 14.43 46.40
C ASP A 894 14.41 13.42 46.92
N ILE A 895 14.75 12.13 46.85
CA ILE A 895 13.92 11.03 47.36
C ILE A 895 14.63 10.37 48.54
N LYS A 896 14.08 10.53 49.74
CA LYS A 896 14.67 10.04 51.01
C LYS A 896 14.84 8.52 51.07
N GLU A 897 13.96 7.78 50.42
CA GLU A 897 13.93 6.31 50.46
C GLU A 897 13.21 5.72 49.24
N ILE A 898 13.70 4.58 48.76
CA ILE A 898 13.09 3.79 47.67
C ILE A 898 12.42 2.54 48.24
N ARG A 899 11.19 2.26 47.83
CA ARG A 899 10.40 1.11 48.31
C ARG A 899 9.99 0.12 47.23
N SER A 900 10.05 0.46 45.94
CA SER A 900 9.94 -0.50 44.85
C SER A 900 10.82 -0.10 43.65
N CYS A 901 11.15 -1.06 42.78
CA CYS A 901 11.99 -0.78 41.60
C CYS A 901 11.77 -1.77 40.45
N LYS A 902 12.03 -1.31 39.22
CA LYS A 902 12.12 -2.15 38.03
C LYS A 902 13.55 -2.11 37.51
N VAL A 903 14.20 -3.27 37.44
CA VAL A 903 15.49 -3.39 36.75
C VAL A 903 15.18 -3.68 35.29
N ASP A 904 15.49 -2.72 34.43
CA ASP A 904 15.25 -2.83 32.98
C ASP A 904 16.44 -3.47 32.26
N SER A 905 17.67 -3.26 32.76
CA SER A 905 18.85 -3.99 32.30
C SER A 905 19.96 -4.07 33.35
N GLY A 906 20.70 -5.18 33.35
CA GLY A 906 21.88 -5.39 34.19
C GLY A 906 21.60 -5.98 35.58
N VAL A 907 22.60 -5.93 36.46
CA VAL A 907 22.54 -6.43 37.84
C VAL A 907 22.99 -5.34 38.80
N TRP A 908 22.17 -5.07 39.80
CA TRP A 908 22.32 -3.94 40.72
C TRP A 908 22.35 -4.42 42.17
N LYS A 909 23.05 -3.70 43.05
CA LYS A 909 22.80 -3.80 44.49
C LYS A 909 22.15 -2.53 44.99
N LEU A 910 21.10 -2.66 45.79
CA LEU A 910 20.47 -1.56 46.52
C LEU A 910 20.77 -1.71 48.01
N TYR A 911 21.40 -0.70 48.60
CA TYR A 911 21.77 -0.63 50.01
C TYR A 911 20.74 0.15 50.81
N ASN A 912 20.49 -0.28 52.05
CA ASN A 912 19.55 0.38 52.95
C ASN A 912 20.03 1.75 53.43
N ASP A 913 21.35 1.96 53.52
CA ASP A 913 21.98 3.20 53.99
C ASP A 913 22.73 3.91 52.84
N PRO A 914 23.09 5.21 52.98
CA PRO A 914 23.95 5.92 52.04
C PRO A 914 25.38 5.34 51.94
N ASP A 915 26.12 5.85 50.96
CA ASP A 915 27.55 5.60 50.72
C ASP A 915 27.89 4.09 50.64
N TYR A 916 26.99 3.31 50.02
CA TYR A 916 27.08 1.86 49.78
C TYR A 916 27.24 1.01 51.06
N SER A 917 26.56 1.42 52.13
CA SER A 917 26.67 0.80 53.46
C SER A 917 25.38 0.12 53.95
N GLY A 918 25.48 -0.66 55.02
CA GLY A 918 24.34 -1.40 55.60
C GLY A 918 24.04 -2.75 54.92
N GLU A 919 22.83 -3.28 55.14
CA GLU A 919 22.33 -4.45 54.41
C GLU A 919 21.89 -4.07 52.98
N HIS A 920 21.96 -5.01 52.04
CA HIS A 920 21.65 -4.77 50.63
C HIS A 920 20.85 -5.90 49.96
N TYR A 921 20.13 -5.53 48.90
CA TYR A 921 19.45 -6.42 47.96
C TYR A 921 20.27 -6.54 46.69
N LEU A 922 20.54 -7.76 46.21
CA LEU A 922 21.08 -8.01 44.86
C LEU A 922 19.93 -8.27 43.90
N LEU A 923 19.77 -7.43 42.88
CA LEU A 923 18.65 -7.44 41.93
C LEU A 923 19.13 -7.75 40.51
N LYS A 924 18.41 -8.62 39.81
CA LYS A 924 18.51 -8.86 38.36
C LYS A 924 17.34 -8.17 37.64
N GLU A 925 17.36 -8.11 36.32
CA GLU A 925 16.22 -7.72 35.47
C GLU A 925 14.87 -8.28 35.97
N GLY A 926 13.87 -7.40 36.14
CA GLY A 926 12.56 -7.76 36.70
C GLY A 926 11.87 -6.68 37.54
N GLU A 927 10.65 -7.00 37.99
CA GLU A 927 9.75 -6.12 38.75
C GLU A 927 9.75 -6.40 40.27
N TYR A 928 10.33 -5.51 41.07
CA TYR A 928 10.39 -5.63 42.53
C TYR A 928 9.37 -4.69 43.19
N ARG A 929 8.13 -5.17 43.30
CA ARG A 929 6.97 -4.40 43.79
C ARG A 929 7.05 -3.95 45.26
N SER A 930 7.94 -4.52 46.07
CA SER A 930 8.20 -4.06 47.44
C SER A 930 9.58 -4.51 47.92
N LEU A 931 10.35 -3.59 48.49
CA LEU A 931 11.59 -3.83 49.23
C LEU A 931 11.28 -3.94 50.73
N ARG A 932 11.89 -4.90 51.43
CA ARG A 932 11.58 -5.18 52.86
C ARG A 932 12.06 -4.12 53.83
N ALA A 933 13.11 -3.41 53.43
CA ALA A 933 13.65 -2.22 54.04
C ALA A 933 13.95 -1.23 52.90
N PRO A 934 13.83 0.08 53.12
CA PRO A 934 13.94 1.06 52.06
C PRO A 934 15.40 1.27 51.64
N ALA A 935 15.66 1.49 50.35
CA ALA A 935 17.01 1.70 49.84
C ALA A 935 17.38 3.19 49.75
N GLN A 936 18.63 3.52 50.04
CA GLN A 936 19.19 4.88 50.06
C GLN A 936 20.46 5.06 49.19
N SER A 937 21.12 3.97 48.75
CA SER A 937 22.20 4.02 47.75
C SER A 937 22.22 2.76 46.88
N LEU A 938 22.89 2.79 45.72
CA LEU A 938 22.96 1.65 44.80
C LEU A 938 24.22 1.63 43.92
N GLU A 939 24.84 0.46 43.78
CA GLU A 939 25.99 0.20 42.90
C GLU A 939 25.62 -0.77 41.76
N CYS A 940 26.37 -0.71 40.67
CA CYS A 940 26.28 -1.65 39.56
C CYS A 940 27.16 -2.86 39.89
N VAL A 941 26.70 -4.07 39.59
CA VAL A 941 27.54 -5.27 39.71
C VAL A 941 28.14 -5.58 38.34
N PRO A 942 29.41 -5.22 38.07
CA PRO A 942 30.05 -5.56 36.81
C PRO A 942 30.05 -7.08 36.62
N PHE A 943 29.76 -7.55 35.41
CA PHE A 943 29.89 -8.95 35.06
C PHE A 943 31.37 -9.34 35.12
N LYS A 944 31.67 -10.56 35.57
CA LYS A 944 33.05 -11.01 35.77
C LYS A 944 33.15 -12.52 35.68
N ILE A 945 34.11 -13.01 34.90
CA ILE A 945 34.44 -14.43 34.73
C ILE A 945 35.95 -14.64 34.79
N LEU A 946 36.35 -15.78 35.38
CA LEU A 946 37.72 -16.28 35.35
C LEU A 946 37.79 -17.50 34.42
N LEU A 947 38.76 -17.52 33.51
CA LEU A 947 39.01 -18.61 32.56
C LEU A 947 40.39 -19.22 32.86
N TYR A 948 40.48 -20.54 32.93
CA TYR A 948 41.71 -21.27 33.32
C TYR A 948 42.15 -22.24 32.22
N GLU A 949 43.45 -22.29 31.94
CA GLU A 949 43.99 -23.17 30.89
C GLU A 949 43.96 -24.67 31.24
N ASN A 950 43.93 -25.03 32.53
CA ASN A 950 43.77 -26.43 32.96
C ASN A 950 42.39 -26.71 33.54
N VAL A 951 42.10 -28.01 33.69
CA VAL A 951 40.96 -28.49 34.48
C VAL A 951 41.15 -28.13 35.97
N ASN A 952 40.08 -28.18 36.76
CA ASN A 952 40.09 -27.94 38.21
C ASN A 952 40.55 -26.53 38.66
N PHE A 953 40.50 -25.53 37.78
CA PHE A 953 40.85 -24.13 38.07
C PHE A 953 42.34 -23.91 38.41
N GLU A 954 43.22 -24.72 37.81
CA GLU A 954 44.68 -24.67 38.00
C GLU A 954 45.42 -24.06 36.80
N GLY A 955 46.64 -23.57 37.04
CA GLY A 955 47.50 -22.94 36.02
C GLY A 955 47.16 -21.48 35.71
N PRO A 956 47.54 -20.98 34.51
CA PRO A 956 47.26 -19.61 34.10
C PRO A 956 45.76 -19.29 34.13
N VAL A 957 45.42 -18.09 34.60
CA VAL A 957 44.06 -17.59 34.71
C VAL A 957 43.94 -16.24 33.99
N PHE A 958 42.92 -16.10 33.16
CA PHE A 958 42.52 -14.83 32.55
C PHE A 958 41.23 -14.35 33.21
N GLU A 959 41.21 -13.09 33.60
CA GLU A 959 40.03 -12.41 34.16
C GLU A 959 39.46 -11.47 33.09
N THR A 960 38.15 -11.54 32.84
CA THR A 960 37.47 -10.53 32.03
C THR A 960 36.14 -10.10 32.63
N THR A 961 35.78 -8.84 32.35
CA THR A 961 34.51 -8.19 32.66
C THR A 961 33.79 -7.69 31.40
N VAL A 962 34.35 -7.95 30.22
CA VAL A 962 33.84 -7.60 28.89
C VAL A 962 33.88 -8.79 27.93
N ASP A 963 33.11 -8.73 26.85
CA ASP A 963 33.06 -9.76 25.81
C ASP A 963 34.41 -9.91 25.10
N CYS A 964 34.79 -11.15 24.75
CA CYS A 964 36.05 -11.45 24.09
C CYS A 964 35.84 -12.34 22.86
N ARG A 965 36.12 -11.80 21.66
CA ARG A 965 35.93 -12.50 20.37
C ARG A 965 36.97 -13.60 20.09
N SER A 966 38.14 -13.55 20.73
CA SER A 966 39.19 -14.57 20.61
C SER A 966 40.14 -14.54 21.81
N LEU A 967 40.23 -15.66 22.53
CA LEU A 967 41.05 -15.80 23.74
C LEU A 967 42.56 -15.96 23.43
N HIS A 968 42.91 -16.40 22.20
CA HIS A 968 44.31 -16.47 21.77
C HIS A 968 44.98 -15.09 21.74
N GLY A 969 44.23 -14.04 21.38
CA GLY A 969 44.70 -12.65 21.45
C GLY A 969 44.99 -12.17 22.88
N CYS A 970 44.42 -12.85 23.88
CA CYS A 970 44.64 -12.60 25.31
C CYS A 970 45.72 -13.51 25.92
N GLY A 971 46.43 -14.29 25.11
CA GLY A 971 47.49 -15.20 25.56
C GLY A 971 47.01 -16.55 26.11
N ILE A 972 45.71 -16.88 26.00
CA ILE A 972 45.18 -18.20 26.36
C ILE A 972 44.98 -19.06 25.10
N ASN A 973 45.59 -20.23 25.10
CA ASN A 973 45.56 -21.17 23.97
C ASN A 973 44.35 -22.11 24.05
N GLU A 974 43.89 -22.46 25.25
CA GLU A 974 42.75 -23.34 25.47
C GLU A 974 42.13 -23.04 26.85
N VAL A 975 40.81 -23.08 27.01
CA VAL A 975 40.15 -22.99 28.33
C VAL A 975 39.57 -24.34 28.70
N ARG A 976 40.01 -24.89 29.84
CA ARG A 976 39.60 -26.22 30.31
C ARG A 976 38.77 -26.21 31.60
N SER A 977 38.73 -25.07 32.29
CA SER A 977 37.73 -24.78 33.33
C SER A 977 37.48 -23.27 33.45
N CYS A 978 36.30 -22.87 33.93
CA CYS A 978 35.92 -21.47 34.06
C CYS A 978 35.00 -21.23 35.27
N LYS A 979 35.10 -20.05 35.86
CA LYS A 979 34.40 -19.66 37.09
C LYS A 979 33.73 -18.30 36.90
N VAL A 980 32.42 -18.31 36.69
CA VAL A 980 31.60 -17.09 36.68
C VAL A 980 31.55 -16.53 38.10
N LEU A 981 31.95 -15.28 38.27
CA LEU A 981 31.87 -14.54 39.54
C LEU A 981 30.65 -13.63 39.58
N SER A 982 30.23 -13.08 38.43
CA SER A 982 29.01 -12.27 38.30
C SER A 982 28.53 -12.22 36.84
N GLY A 983 27.22 -12.02 36.66
CA GLY A 983 26.57 -11.92 35.34
C GLY A 983 26.11 -13.25 34.75
N VAL A 984 25.76 -13.20 33.46
CA VAL A 984 25.53 -14.33 32.57
C VAL A 984 26.50 -14.19 31.42
N TRP A 985 27.17 -15.28 31.05
CA TRP A 985 28.21 -15.32 30.03
C TRP A 985 27.88 -16.39 29.00
N GLU A 986 28.06 -16.09 27.72
CA GLU A 986 28.03 -17.11 26.66
C GLU A 986 29.46 -17.36 26.18
N VAL A 987 29.90 -18.62 26.31
CA VAL A 987 31.22 -19.08 25.89
C VAL A 987 31.05 -19.94 24.65
N TYR A 988 31.89 -19.74 23.64
CA TYR A 988 31.78 -20.38 22.33
C TYR A 988 33.00 -21.27 22.06
N ALA A 989 32.84 -22.29 21.23
CA ALA A 989 33.92 -23.24 20.92
C ALA A 989 34.91 -22.71 19.87
N GLY A 990 34.52 -21.73 19.07
CA GLY A 990 35.34 -21.06 18.06
C GLY A 990 35.37 -19.53 18.25
N SER A 991 36.18 -18.85 17.45
CA SER A 991 36.15 -17.38 17.38
C SER A 991 34.85 -16.87 16.76
N ASP A 992 34.61 -15.57 16.89
CA ASP A 992 33.57 -14.83 16.15
C ASP A 992 32.14 -15.36 16.39
N TYR A 993 31.94 -16.03 17.53
CA TYR A 993 30.65 -16.51 18.07
C TYR A 993 29.91 -17.55 17.20
N ALA A 994 30.61 -18.20 16.25
CA ALA A 994 29.97 -19.00 15.20
C ALA A 994 29.45 -20.37 15.65
N GLU A 995 30.18 -21.10 16.49
CA GLU A 995 29.92 -22.53 16.79
C GLU A 995 30.20 -22.91 18.26
N PRO A 996 29.71 -24.08 18.74
CA PRO A 996 28.67 -24.21 19.75
C PRO A 996 28.86 -23.40 21.03
N ARG A 997 27.75 -22.86 21.53
CA ARG A 997 27.69 -21.97 22.71
C ARG A 997 27.24 -22.68 23.99
N TRP A 998 27.83 -22.27 25.11
CA TRP A 998 27.42 -22.62 26.47
C TRP A 998 27.10 -21.35 27.26
N GLN A 999 25.87 -21.25 27.78
CA GLN A 999 25.47 -20.16 28.66
C GLN A 999 25.78 -20.54 30.12
N LEU A 1000 26.51 -19.67 30.82
CA LEU A 1000 27.02 -19.87 32.18
C LEU A 1000 26.52 -18.74 33.09
N GLN A 1001 26.06 -19.07 34.30
CA GLN A 1001 25.59 -18.10 35.29
C GLN A 1001 26.14 -18.43 36.68
N ALA A 1002 26.46 -17.41 37.48
CA ALA A 1002 26.85 -17.58 38.88
C ALA A 1002 25.66 -18.01 39.76
N ASN A 1003 25.73 -19.23 40.32
CA ASN A 1003 24.75 -19.76 41.27
C ASN A 1003 24.99 -19.22 42.69
N PHE A 1004 24.31 -18.14 43.05
CA PHE A 1004 24.29 -17.59 44.40
C PHE A 1004 23.14 -18.18 45.23
N SER A 1005 23.44 -19.17 46.08
CA SER A 1005 22.47 -19.74 47.01
C SER A 1005 22.17 -18.79 48.18
N SER A 1006 20.90 -18.38 48.31
CA SER A 1006 20.45 -17.52 49.40
C SER A 1006 20.34 -18.28 50.74
N ARG A 1007 20.21 -17.55 51.87
CA ARG A 1007 20.31 -18.08 53.25
C ARG A 1007 19.15 -19.02 53.68
N LYS A 1008 19.03 -20.22 53.07
CA LYS A 1008 18.39 -21.42 53.64
C LYS A 1008 19.20 -22.66 53.25
N ASN A 1009 19.24 -23.67 54.13
CA ASN A 1009 19.92 -24.98 53.99
C ASN A 1009 21.44 -25.04 54.32
N ALA A 1010 21.96 -24.13 55.14
CA ALA A 1010 23.32 -24.20 55.71
C ALA A 1010 23.63 -25.45 56.58
N ARG A 1011 22.67 -26.38 56.75
CA ARG A 1011 22.83 -27.65 57.47
C ARG A 1011 22.95 -28.88 56.54
N GLN A 1012 22.56 -28.79 55.27
CA GLN A 1012 22.81 -29.84 54.25
C GLN A 1012 24.15 -29.61 53.51
N ALA A 1013 24.57 -28.34 53.38
CA ALA A 1013 25.84 -27.97 52.76
C ALA A 1013 27.09 -28.56 53.46
N LYS A 1014 26.95 -29.19 54.64
CA LYS A 1014 28.05 -29.78 55.40
C LYS A 1014 28.29 -31.28 55.11
N GLU A 1015 27.37 -31.97 54.44
CA GLU A 1015 27.55 -33.37 54.00
C GLU A 1015 27.84 -33.47 52.49
N LEU A 1016 27.44 -32.47 51.70
CA LEU A 1016 27.82 -32.35 50.27
C LEU A 1016 29.19 -31.69 50.04
N ALA A 1017 29.85 -31.19 51.09
CA ALA A 1017 31.15 -30.53 51.04
C ALA A 1017 32.31 -31.43 50.50
N CYS A 1018 32.08 -32.73 50.30
CA CYS A 1018 33.06 -33.67 49.75
C CYS A 1018 32.86 -33.98 48.25
N LYS A 1019 31.87 -33.38 47.57
CA LYS A 1019 31.71 -33.43 46.11
C LYS A 1019 31.23 -32.07 45.58
N GLY A 1020 32.18 -31.20 45.25
CA GLY A 1020 31.88 -29.96 44.53
C GLY A 1020 31.41 -30.25 43.11
N GLU A 1021 30.35 -29.59 42.67
CA GLU A 1021 29.93 -29.62 41.26
C GLU A 1021 30.87 -28.72 40.45
N PHE A 1022 31.79 -29.35 39.72
CA PHE A 1022 32.80 -28.69 38.90
C PHE A 1022 32.67 -29.15 37.45
N ILE A 1023 32.55 -28.21 36.52
CA ILE A 1023 32.53 -28.52 35.08
C ILE A 1023 33.99 -28.63 34.60
N ALA A 1024 34.47 -29.87 34.48
CA ALA A 1024 35.71 -30.19 33.78
C ALA A 1024 35.41 -30.47 32.31
N ILE A 1025 36.00 -29.70 31.39
CA ILE A 1025 35.80 -29.88 29.95
C ILE A 1025 36.68 -31.05 29.48
N LYS A 1026 36.11 -32.25 29.42
CA LYS A 1026 36.69 -33.42 28.72
C LYS A 1026 35.61 -34.28 28.06
N ASP A 1027 35.91 -34.64 26.81
CA ASP A 1027 35.30 -35.69 25.97
C ASP A 1027 33.79 -35.63 25.72
N LEU A 1028 33.46 -35.36 24.45
CA LEU A 1028 32.12 -35.02 23.99
C LEU A 1028 31.29 -36.28 23.70
N LYS A 1029 30.48 -36.74 24.69
CA LYS A 1029 29.18 -37.44 24.52
C LYS A 1029 28.59 -37.95 25.85
N MET A 1030 27.41 -37.44 26.24
CA MET A 1030 26.25 -38.31 26.50
C MET A 1030 24.95 -37.50 26.68
N ARG A 1031 23.84 -38.05 26.16
CA ARG A 1031 22.48 -37.64 26.48
C ARG A 1031 21.98 -38.55 27.60
N VAL A 1032 21.54 -38.00 28.72
CA VAL A 1032 20.88 -38.76 29.79
C VAL A 1032 19.47 -38.20 29.99
N ASP A 1033 18.49 -38.93 29.46
CA ASP A 1033 17.07 -38.77 29.72
C ASP A 1033 16.68 -39.85 30.75
N ILE A 1034 16.11 -39.46 31.89
CA ILE A 1034 15.54 -40.38 32.88
C ILE A 1034 14.14 -39.90 33.25
N LYS A 1035 13.15 -40.61 32.70
CA LYS A 1035 11.74 -40.55 33.06
C LYS A 1035 11.52 -41.06 34.50
N GLY A 1036 10.49 -40.56 35.18
CA GLY A 1036 10.06 -41.13 36.46
C GLY A 1036 8.72 -40.55 36.94
N GLU A 1037 7.73 -41.41 37.16
CA GLU A 1037 6.39 -41.04 37.61
C GLU A 1037 6.25 -41.06 39.15
N THR A 1038 5.34 -40.22 39.65
CA THR A 1038 4.37 -40.47 40.74
C THR A 1038 4.71 -41.49 41.85
N ILE A 1039 4.90 -41.00 43.09
CA ILE A 1039 4.59 -41.76 44.33
C ILE A 1039 3.71 -40.92 45.28
N PHE A 1040 2.88 -41.60 46.06
CA PHE A 1040 1.74 -41.08 46.84
C PHE A 1040 2.00 -40.91 48.35
N ARG A 1041 1.20 -40.04 48.99
CA ARG A 1041 0.57 -40.07 50.35
C ARG A 1041 1.40 -40.55 51.56
N TYR A 1042 1.30 -39.93 52.73
CA TYR A 1042 0.29 -40.12 53.80
C TYR A 1042 0.65 -39.09 54.92
N LEU A 1043 -0.15 -38.65 55.90
CA LEU A 1043 -1.59 -38.49 56.22
C LEU A 1043 -1.62 -37.72 57.59
N SER A 1044 -2.68 -37.13 58.17
CA SER A 1044 -4.13 -36.95 57.90
C SER A 1044 -4.65 -35.79 58.81
N LYS A 1045 -5.99 -35.66 58.97
CA LYS A 1045 -6.75 -34.77 59.88
C LYS A 1045 -6.86 -33.29 59.47
N ASP A 1046 -8.04 -32.67 59.47
CA ASP A 1046 -9.42 -33.17 59.62
C ASP A 1046 -10.37 -32.44 58.63
N ILE A 1047 -11.60 -32.94 58.46
CA ILE A 1047 -12.66 -32.54 57.48
C ILE A 1047 -13.82 -31.95 58.32
N PRO A 1048 -14.54 -30.84 57.96
CA PRO A 1048 -15.33 -30.64 56.72
C PRO A 1048 -15.28 -29.19 56.15
N GLU A 1049 -16.08 -28.68 55.18
CA GLU A 1049 -17.32 -29.08 54.46
C GLU A 1049 -17.21 -28.87 52.91
N TYR A 1050 -18.31 -29.20 52.20
CA TYR A 1050 -18.69 -28.88 50.80
C TYR A 1050 -20.23 -28.57 50.82
N PRO A 1051 -20.92 -28.03 49.79
CA PRO A 1051 -20.62 -28.16 48.35
C PRO A 1051 -20.84 -26.94 47.43
N THR A 1052 -20.44 -27.09 46.16
CA THR A 1052 -20.95 -26.32 45.00
C THR A 1052 -22.33 -26.85 44.55
N PRO A 1053 -23.06 -26.13 43.68
CA PRO A 1053 -23.20 -26.69 42.31
C PRO A 1053 -23.45 -25.70 41.13
N VAL A 1054 -22.92 -26.09 39.96
CA VAL A 1054 -23.58 -26.10 38.62
C VAL A 1054 -23.77 -24.81 37.80
N GLU A 1055 -23.76 -25.07 36.49
CA GLU A 1055 -23.86 -24.27 35.27
C GLU A 1055 -25.15 -23.43 35.11
N PHE A 1056 -25.17 -22.54 34.10
CA PHE A 1056 -26.35 -22.42 33.20
C PHE A 1056 -25.96 -21.97 31.78
N HIS A 1057 -26.83 -22.27 30.81
CA HIS A 1057 -26.64 -22.06 29.38
C HIS A 1057 -27.29 -20.77 28.82
N ILE A 1058 -26.84 -20.41 27.61
CA ILE A 1058 -27.32 -19.39 26.67
C ILE A 1058 -28.86 -19.31 26.52
N THR A 1059 -29.44 -18.10 26.47
CA THR A 1059 -30.51 -17.73 25.50
C THR A 1059 -30.70 -16.22 25.38
N GLU A 1060 -31.27 -15.78 24.24
CA GLU A 1060 -31.60 -14.37 23.93
C GLU A 1060 -32.98 -13.98 24.51
N VAL A 1061 -33.26 -12.66 24.65
CA VAL A 1061 -34.47 -11.98 24.10
C VAL A 1061 -34.51 -10.48 24.47
N ALA A 1062 -34.45 -9.65 23.42
CA ALA A 1062 -35.12 -8.35 23.14
C ALA A 1062 -35.23 -7.16 24.14
N HIS A 1063 -35.42 -5.99 23.50
CA HIS A 1063 -36.02 -4.74 23.99
C HIS A 1063 -35.27 -3.81 24.96
N VAL A 1064 -34.40 -2.97 24.36
CA VAL A 1064 -34.21 -1.59 24.82
C VAL A 1064 -35.54 -0.82 24.69
N THR A 1065 -35.95 -0.14 25.76
CA THR A 1065 -36.94 0.96 25.73
C THR A 1065 -36.39 2.18 26.48
N LYS A 1066 -37.02 3.35 26.31
CA LYS A 1066 -36.34 4.66 26.36
C LYS A 1066 -36.94 5.62 27.39
N THR A 1067 -36.16 6.02 28.40
CA THR A 1067 -36.41 7.24 29.21
C THR A 1067 -35.13 7.81 29.84
N SER A 1068 -35.12 9.14 30.03
CA SER A 1068 -34.33 9.98 30.97
C SER A 1068 -33.41 9.27 31.99
N LEU A 1069 -32.15 9.65 32.21
CA LEU A 1069 -31.37 10.81 31.76
C LEU A 1069 -31.86 12.19 32.25
N GLU A 1070 -31.99 12.38 33.57
CA GLU A 1070 -32.36 13.70 34.17
C GLU A 1070 -31.81 13.93 35.61
N ASP A 1071 -30.83 13.13 36.10
CA ASP A 1071 -30.52 13.00 37.55
C ASP A 1071 -29.12 13.47 38.02
N ILE A 1072 -28.22 13.96 37.14
CA ILE A 1072 -26.88 14.47 37.55
C ILE A 1072 -26.51 15.76 36.82
N TRP A 1073 -27.25 16.84 37.12
CA TRP A 1073 -26.82 18.21 36.85
C TRP A 1073 -27.46 19.18 37.86
N GLU A 1074 -26.83 19.33 39.03
CA GLU A 1074 -26.85 20.58 39.83
C GLU A 1074 -25.88 20.52 41.02
N SER A 1075 -24.68 21.09 40.85
CA SER A 1075 -23.93 21.71 41.95
C SER A 1075 -23.06 22.84 41.38
N GLU A 1076 -23.40 24.07 41.76
CA GLU A 1076 -22.83 25.32 41.28
C GLU A 1076 -21.31 25.39 41.54
N GLY A 1077 -20.46 25.99 40.71
CA GLY A 1077 -20.67 26.68 39.43
C GLY A 1077 -19.63 27.80 39.24
N PHE A 1078 -19.47 28.35 38.03
CA PHE A 1078 -19.37 29.81 37.78
C PHE A 1078 -19.34 30.15 36.27
N MET A 1079 -19.78 31.37 35.98
CA MET A 1079 -19.91 32.15 34.73
C MET A 1079 -18.78 31.97 33.69
N GLY A 1080 -18.96 32.25 32.39
CA GLY A 1080 -20.09 32.81 31.61
C GLY A 1080 -19.54 33.35 30.26
N LEU A 1081 -20.22 33.12 29.12
CA LEU A 1081 -21.15 34.05 28.43
C LEU A 1081 -20.48 35.31 27.83
N ASP A 1082 -20.80 35.76 26.61
CA ASP A 1082 -21.79 35.28 25.61
C ASP A 1082 -21.12 34.70 24.34
#